data_AF-A0A0A7KM46-F1
#
_entry.id   AF-A0A0A7KM46-F1
#
_cell.length_a   1.000
_cell.length_b   1.000
_cell.length_c   1.000
_cell.angle_alpha   90.00
_cell.angle_beta   90.00
_cell.angle_gamma   90.00
#
_symmetry.space_group_name_H-M   'P 1'
#
loop_
_entity.id
_entity.type
_entity.pdbx_description
1 polymer ?
#
loop_
_entity_poly.entity_id
_entity_poly.type
_entity_poly.pdbx_seq_one_letter_code
_entity_poly.pdbx_strand_id
1 'polypeptide(L)'
;MTTHHAGNPDRPGSSAQRTPRLTPTRFGLAFLLLVTLTLVGCINYGLSLGYGLTFLLGGVWVMASTGVARAARQIRLDLSAPTGASAGGEAVFTLSVTSTVAGAVTVILHSSAGDTRTVTLRVSAGEVRTLAVPFPARTRGPLTVTPRGAAALDFLGLWAASLAAPAPVTVNVAPAPEGSAPPAPSRTVPGQGDGHARTRGDEEFAGLRPYTPGDSPRQISWRHVARTGTLLTRETDAAQGQVRLLDWADTAGETEARLSRLAAWVEEMDRAGLPFSLRLPGTALAGGRGEAQRLAALKLLAGVAPCPAATPPARLRLRAATDADALRATLLALAFTLAPGVLRQPLWDSALVAGLLVYGAVRTRGKRPSLPTWALGVVAGLAAVGLNATYGTLLGREAGTALLGLLVALKTAESHGRRDGHLLVLLGLFIASTHFFHGQGPLTALHAVLSAALLLAAASRWTAPTRTDREEEADLPSTLIRSGGLLALAAPLALTLFVLFPRPESPLWQLPVQGGASTGLSNEIRAGEYSNLAQNRAVAFRADFTGALPSPDERYWRGPVYEAYDGQSWKQVRIGGPSPSVEPLASATAWNYTLTLEPSGNPWLLALDAPLEVPQGTVLTTAFQAVTLRPVNARRRVTLESRPARLGVSENPQRLQFDLSLPTGQSPRAAALGESWRGLPPQGRIEAGLDYLRRGGFSYTLSPPLLPAQDRVDAFLFGTRQGFCEHYAQSFVFLMRAAGLPARIVGGYLGGEQNPDGGYLIVRQQDAHAWAEVWVGGQGWQRVDPTAVVAPARVNAGLSTALTRPQAGAAAPPTSLGRLGLRLDAWQNRWNDLVVGYDGGQQQALLARAGLGGVGTVPYLAVLPLLIVLALLPARWWWRRAARPRDPAVRALHDLTVRLGLPRRPGETPSAYAARAAAAHPHLAPALDEVVRAYHAARYAPDAPAEALKRLAAAVRRIRR
;
A
#
# COMPACT_ATOMS: atom_id res chain seq x y z
N MET A 1 -25.37 17.57 25.29
CA MET A 1 -26.38 18.64 25.42
C MET A 1 -26.88 18.98 24.03
N THR A 2 -28.10 18.57 23.73
CA THR A 2 -28.73 18.53 22.40
C THR A 2 -29.71 19.69 22.27
N THR A 3 -29.57 20.53 21.26
CA THR A 3 -30.61 21.53 20.89
C THR A 3 -31.23 21.12 19.56
N HIS A 4 -32.50 20.71 19.64
CA HIS A 4 -33.40 20.50 18.51
C HIS A 4 -33.93 21.85 18.03
N HIS A 5 -33.72 22.19 16.76
CA HIS A 5 -34.50 23.23 16.09
C HIS A 5 -35.56 22.55 15.22
N ALA A 6 -36.82 22.73 15.60
CA ALA A 6 -37.99 22.40 14.79
C ALA A 6 -38.17 23.46 13.70
N GLY A 7 -38.30 23.01 12.44
CA GLY A 7 -38.61 23.84 11.29
C GLY A 7 -40.01 23.53 10.74
N ASN A 8 -40.76 24.61 10.50
CA ASN A 8 -42.13 24.75 9.98
C ASN A 8 -42.48 23.88 8.74
N PRO A 9 -43.64 23.18 8.66
CA PRO A 9 -43.93 22.18 7.63
C PRO A 9 -44.68 22.63 6.36
N ASP A 10 -44.85 23.92 6.04
CA ASP A 10 -45.68 24.33 4.87
C ASP A 10 -44.95 25.11 3.76
N ARG A 11 -44.04 24.43 3.04
CA ARG A 11 -43.69 24.79 1.65
C ARG A 11 -43.39 23.53 0.82
N PRO A 12 -43.97 23.35 -0.38
CA PRO A 12 -43.56 22.32 -1.32
C PRO A 12 -42.14 22.65 -1.83
N GLY A 13 -41.13 22.11 -1.14
CA GLY A 13 -39.73 22.43 -1.35
C GLY A 13 -39.19 21.87 -2.66
N SER A 14 -38.69 22.77 -3.51
CA SER A 14 -37.68 22.44 -4.52
C SER A 14 -36.53 21.68 -3.83
N SER A 15 -36.20 20.50 -4.36
CA SER A 15 -35.11 19.66 -3.85
C SER A 15 -33.76 20.34 -4.14
N ALA A 16 -33.37 21.31 -3.31
CA ALA A 16 -32.01 21.83 -3.31
C ALA A 16 -31.06 20.65 -3.09
N GLN A 17 -30.21 20.36 -4.09
CA GLN A 17 -29.22 19.28 -4.02
C GLN A 17 -28.26 19.55 -2.86
N ARG A 18 -28.56 18.98 -1.69
CA ARG A 18 -27.68 19.05 -0.51
C ARG A 18 -26.33 18.44 -0.88
N THR A 19 -25.25 19.18 -0.59
CA THR A 19 -23.89 18.66 -0.71
C THR A 19 -23.74 17.42 0.19
N PRO A 20 -23.21 16.29 -0.32
CA PRO A 20 -23.04 15.10 0.49
C PRO A 20 -22.03 15.36 1.60
N ARG A 21 -22.38 15.01 2.85
CA ARG A 21 -21.45 15.08 3.99
C ARG A 21 -20.47 13.91 3.90
N LEU A 22 -19.18 14.21 3.95
CA LEU A 22 -18.10 13.23 3.94
C LEU A 22 -17.69 12.91 5.36
N THR A 23 -17.58 11.62 5.67
CA THR A 23 -17.13 11.12 6.98
C THR A 23 -16.14 9.97 6.78
N PRO A 24 -14.97 9.99 7.45
CA PRO A 24 -14.05 8.86 7.38
C PRO A 24 -14.66 7.66 8.10
N THR A 25 -14.52 6.47 7.53
CA THR A 25 -14.96 5.24 8.20
C THR A 25 -13.99 4.89 9.34
N ARG A 26 -14.37 3.94 10.21
CA ARG A 26 -13.43 3.40 11.22
C ARG A 26 -12.15 2.84 10.59
N PHE A 27 -12.28 2.21 9.42
CA PHE A 27 -11.14 1.73 8.64
C PHE A 27 -10.32 2.89 8.07
N GLY A 28 -10.96 3.93 7.54
CA GLY A 28 -10.29 5.13 7.05
C GLY A 28 -9.55 5.91 8.13
N LEU A 29 -10.07 5.97 9.35
CA LEU A 29 -9.37 6.55 10.51
C LEU A 29 -8.15 5.72 10.91
N ALA A 30 -8.28 4.39 10.95
CA ALA A 30 -7.15 3.50 11.23
C ALA A 30 -6.08 3.57 10.12
N PHE A 31 -6.49 3.72 8.86
CA PHE A 31 -5.60 3.97 7.73
C PHE A 31 -4.86 5.30 7.86
N LEU A 32 -5.56 6.38 8.23
CA LEU A 32 -4.93 7.67 8.48
C LEU A 32 -3.94 7.60 9.64
N LEU A 33 -4.31 6.93 10.74
CA LEU A 33 -3.42 6.69 11.87
C LEU A 33 -2.15 5.95 11.45
N LEU A 34 -2.27 4.91 10.60
CA LEU A 34 -1.13 4.21 10.03
C LEU A 34 -0.24 5.17 9.24
N VAL A 35 -0.80 5.97 8.32
CA VAL A 35 -0.05 6.95 7.52
C VAL A 35 0.67 7.96 8.41
N THR A 36 0.03 8.45 9.48
CA THR A 36 0.65 9.36 10.44
C THR A 36 1.78 8.66 11.22
N LEU A 37 1.58 7.42 11.67
CA LEU A 37 2.59 6.66 12.41
C LEU A 37 3.81 6.34 11.53
N THR A 38 3.60 5.95 10.27
CA THR A 38 4.71 5.73 9.33
C THR A 38 5.42 7.04 9.01
N LEU A 39 4.70 8.17 8.88
CA LEU A 39 5.32 9.49 8.67
C LEU A 39 6.24 9.84 9.84
N VAL A 40 5.77 9.69 11.06
CA VAL A 40 6.54 9.93 12.28
C VAL A 40 7.78 9.02 12.34
N GLY A 41 7.65 7.74 11.98
CA GLY A 41 8.80 6.84 11.85
C GLY A 41 9.80 7.29 10.77
N CYS A 42 9.33 7.74 9.61
CA CYS A 42 10.19 8.22 8.53
C CYS A 42 10.94 9.50 8.92
N ILE A 43 10.29 10.39 9.67
CA ILE A 43 10.92 11.58 10.27
C ILE A 43 12.01 11.17 11.24
N ASN A 44 11.71 10.25 12.17
CA ASN A 44 12.67 9.87 13.19
C ASN A 44 13.91 9.15 12.64
N TYR A 45 13.74 8.31 11.60
CA TYR A 45 14.81 7.47 11.06
C TYR A 45 15.39 7.98 9.72
N GLY A 46 14.97 9.14 9.23
CA GLY A 46 15.48 9.72 7.97
C GLY A 46 15.21 8.84 6.74
N LEU A 47 14.09 8.12 6.69
CA LEU A 47 13.79 7.18 5.61
C LEU A 47 13.14 7.89 4.42
N SER A 48 13.95 8.40 3.48
CA SER A 48 13.47 9.09 2.28
C SER A 48 12.40 8.30 1.52
N LEU A 49 12.65 7.04 1.16
CA LEU A 49 11.62 6.25 0.46
C LEU A 49 10.40 5.90 1.32
N GLY A 50 10.57 5.88 2.65
CA GLY A 50 9.46 5.77 3.59
C GLY A 50 8.50 6.96 3.48
N TYR A 51 9.01 8.19 3.33
CA TYR A 51 8.18 9.36 3.02
C TYR A 51 7.44 9.18 1.70
N GLY A 52 8.13 8.71 0.65
CA GLY A 52 7.53 8.48 -0.67
C GLY A 52 6.31 7.56 -0.60
N LEU A 53 6.44 6.39 0.05
CA LEU A 53 5.31 5.48 0.25
C LEU A 53 4.22 6.09 1.14
N THR A 54 4.61 6.76 2.23
CA THR A 54 3.66 7.35 3.18
C THR A 54 2.82 8.45 2.54
N PHE A 55 3.43 9.35 1.77
CA PHE A 55 2.71 10.38 1.02
C PHE A 55 1.88 9.80 -0.12
N LEU A 56 2.31 8.69 -0.73
CA LEU A 56 1.50 7.97 -1.72
C LEU A 56 0.22 7.41 -1.08
N LEU A 57 0.32 6.78 0.08
CA LEU A 57 -0.84 6.29 0.85
C LEU A 57 -1.73 7.44 1.35
N GLY A 58 -1.14 8.52 1.86
CA GLY A 58 -1.87 9.75 2.22
C GLY A 58 -2.61 10.35 1.01
N GLY A 59 -1.97 10.35 -0.16
CA GLY A 59 -2.59 10.76 -1.41
C GLY A 59 -3.77 9.87 -1.80
N VAL A 60 -3.66 8.54 -1.63
CA VAL A 60 -4.80 7.61 -1.82
C VAL A 60 -5.97 7.97 -0.90
N TRP A 61 -5.71 8.32 0.37
CA TRP A 61 -6.75 8.74 1.30
C TRP A 61 -7.48 10.01 0.84
N VAL A 62 -6.75 10.99 0.28
CA VAL A 62 -7.33 12.21 -0.31
C VAL A 62 -8.09 11.92 -1.61
N MET A 63 -7.56 11.04 -2.47
CA MET A 63 -8.19 10.64 -3.74
C MET A 63 -9.48 9.86 -3.52
N ALA A 64 -9.53 9.02 -2.48
CA ALA A 64 -10.72 8.26 -2.13
C ALA A 64 -11.89 9.18 -1.71
N SER A 65 -11.61 10.24 -0.94
CA SER A 65 -12.63 11.19 -0.45
C SER A 65 -13.33 11.93 -1.60
N THR A 66 -12.55 12.38 -2.58
CA THR A 66 -13.00 13.14 -3.73
C THR A 66 -13.74 12.26 -4.73
N GLY A 67 -13.31 11.01 -4.91
CA GLY A 67 -14.02 9.99 -5.68
C GLY A 67 -15.41 9.68 -5.11
N VAL A 68 -15.54 9.43 -3.80
CA VAL A 68 -16.84 9.10 -3.19
C VAL A 68 -17.79 10.29 -3.11
N ALA A 69 -17.27 11.51 -2.89
CA ALA A 69 -18.09 12.73 -2.91
C ALA A 69 -18.82 12.91 -4.25
N ARG A 70 -18.16 12.55 -5.36
CA ARG A 70 -18.75 12.58 -6.70
C ARG A 70 -19.72 11.43 -6.92
N ALA A 71 -19.37 10.23 -6.46
CA ALA A 71 -20.22 9.05 -6.60
C ALA A 71 -21.56 9.22 -5.86
N ALA A 72 -21.53 9.81 -4.66
CA ALA A 72 -22.72 10.06 -3.85
C ALA A 72 -23.76 10.95 -4.56
N ARG A 73 -23.32 11.93 -5.37
CA ARG A 73 -24.22 12.81 -6.14
C ARG A 73 -24.93 12.10 -7.30
N GLN A 74 -24.48 10.90 -7.63
CA GLN A 74 -24.89 10.11 -8.79
C GLN A 74 -25.55 8.78 -8.42
N ILE A 75 -25.75 8.54 -7.12
CA ILE A 75 -26.46 7.39 -6.58
C ILE A 75 -27.83 7.86 -6.10
N ARG A 76 -28.88 7.14 -6.50
CA ARG A 76 -30.25 7.32 -6.01
C ARG A 76 -30.75 6.02 -5.40
N LEU A 77 -31.49 6.16 -4.31
CA LEU A 77 -32.08 5.05 -3.57
C LEU A 77 -33.58 5.20 -3.59
N ASP A 78 -34.27 4.09 -3.82
CA ASP A 78 -35.71 4.01 -3.70
C ASP A 78 -36.08 2.72 -2.96
N LEU A 79 -37.09 2.82 -2.10
CA LEU A 79 -37.56 1.72 -1.27
C LEU A 79 -39.05 1.51 -1.58
N SER A 80 -39.44 0.28 -1.82
CA SER A 80 -40.82 -0.09 -2.11
C SER A 80 -41.29 -1.22 -1.18
N ALA A 81 -42.54 -1.13 -0.74
CA ALA A 81 -43.19 -2.14 0.08
C ALA A 81 -43.70 -3.30 -0.78
N PRO A 82 -43.78 -4.52 -0.21
CA PRO A 82 -44.46 -5.62 -0.88
C PRO A 82 -45.95 -5.32 -1.06
N THR A 83 -46.58 -5.98 -2.04
CA THR A 83 -48.03 -5.85 -2.33
C THR A 83 -48.91 -6.39 -1.19
N GLY A 84 -48.40 -7.30 -0.37
CA GLY A 84 -49.05 -7.80 0.85
C GLY A 84 -48.09 -8.62 1.72
N ALA A 85 -48.43 -8.80 2.99
CA ALA A 85 -47.73 -9.66 3.94
C ALA A 85 -48.71 -10.17 5.00
N SER A 86 -48.48 -11.37 5.53
CA SER A 86 -49.31 -11.99 6.56
C SER A 86 -48.53 -12.18 7.86
N ALA A 87 -49.23 -12.07 8.99
CA ALA A 87 -48.64 -12.28 10.31
C ALA A 87 -48.04 -13.70 10.41
N GLY A 88 -46.88 -13.83 11.06
CA GLY A 88 -46.11 -15.07 11.13
C GLY A 88 -45.19 -15.34 9.93
N GLY A 89 -45.29 -14.55 8.85
CA GLY A 89 -44.43 -14.67 7.65
C GLY A 89 -43.29 -13.64 7.59
N GLU A 90 -42.70 -13.46 6.40
CA GLU A 90 -41.74 -12.40 6.10
C GLU A 90 -42.31 -11.38 5.11
N ALA A 91 -42.23 -10.09 5.44
CA ALA A 91 -42.51 -8.99 4.52
C ALA A 91 -41.22 -8.64 3.77
N VAL A 92 -41.20 -8.86 2.45
CA VAL A 92 -40.02 -8.63 1.61
C VAL A 92 -40.10 -7.25 0.96
N PHE A 93 -39.31 -6.30 1.48
CA PHE A 93 -39.21 -4.95 0.91
C PHE A 93 -38.21 -4.95 -0.25
N THR A 94 -38.46 -4.17 -1.29
CA THR A 94 -37.53 -4.04 -2.43
C THR A 94 -36.78 -2.73 -2.37
N LEU A 95 -35.45 -2.81 -2.14
CA LEU A 95 -34.53 -1.67 -2.22
C LEU A 95 -33.96 -1.61 -3.64
N SER A 96 -34.21 -0.51 -4.37
CA SER A 96 -33.59 -0.27 -5.67
C SER A 96 -32.49 0.79 -5.55
N VAL A 97 -31.34 0.51 -6.16
CA VAL A 97 -30.20 1.42 -6.21
C VAL A 97 -29.89 1.71 -7.68
N THR A 98 -30.05 2.98 -8.06
CA THR A 98 -29.70 3.47 -9.39
C THR A 98 -28.40 4.25 -9.30
N SER A 99 -27.40 3.89 -10.10
CA SER A 99 -26.17 4.69 -10.19
C SER A 99 -25.67 4.89 -11.62
N THR A 100 -25.21 6.11 -11.92
CA THR A 100 -24.50 6.39 -13.19
C THR A 100 -23.00 6.12 -13.12
N VAL A 101 -22.48 5.73 -11.94
CA VAL A 101 -21.08 5.39 -11.72
C VAL A 101 -20.96 4.09 -10.94
N ALA A 102 -19.82 3.42 -11.07
CA ALA A 102 -19.55 2.26 -10.21
C ALA A 102 -19.30 2.74 -8.78
N GLY A 103 -19.90 2.07 -7.79
CA GLY A 103 -19.75 2.43 -6.39
C GLY A 103 -20.27 1.35 -5.45
N ALA A 104 -19.91 1.45 -4.17
CA ALA A 104 -20.50 0.66 -3.11
C ALA A 104 -21.47 1.53 -2.31
N VAL A 105 -22.61 0.95 -1.92
CA VAL A 105 -23.65 1.63 -1.15
C VAL A 105 -23.95 0.81 0.08
N THR A 106 -24.11 1.48 1.21
CA THR A 106 -24.63 0.89 2.43
C THR A 106 -25.89 1.60 2.89
N VAL A 107 -26.93 0.83 3.24
CA VAL A 107 -28.22 1.33 3.72
C VAL A 107 -28.58 0.60 5.02
N ILE A 108 -28.97 1.36 6.04
CA ILE A 108 -29.46 0.85 7.32
C ILE A 108 -30.96 1.06 7.36
N LEU A 109 -31.70 -0.05 7.35
CA LEU A 109 -33.16 -0.09 7.39
C LEU A 109 -33.61 -0.57 8.77
N HIS A 110 -34.58 0.13 9.35
CA HIS A 110 -35.14 -0.19 10.67
C HIS A 110 -36.64 -0.43 10.55
N SER A 111 -37.15 -1.54 11.08
CA SER A 111 -38.59 -1.78 11.14
C SER A 111 -39.19 -1.22 12.43
N SER A 112 -40.46 -0.83 12.37
CA SER A 112 -41.29 -0.48 13.54
C SER A 112 -41.41 -1.63 14.56
N ALA A 113 -41.22 -2.88 14.12
CA ALA A 113 -41.14 -4.06 14.99
C ALA A 113 -39.78 -4.22 15.72
N GLY A 114 -38.83 -3.31 15.51
CA GLY A 114 -37.55 -3.26 16.21
C GLY A 114 -36.39 -3.98 15.51
N ASP A 115 -36.60 -4.57 14.33
CA ASP A 115 -35.54 -5.21 13.55
C ASP A 115 -34.68 -4.17 12.83
N THR A 116 -33.39 -4.46 12.67
CA THR A 116 -32.48 -3.62 11.90
C THR A 116 -31.73 -4.47 10.88
N ARG A 117 -31.77 -4.06 9.62
CA ARG A 117 -31.03 -4.69 8.52
C ARG A 117 -30.01 -3.69 7.98
N THR A 118 -28.76 -4.12 7.86
CA THR A 118 -27.73 -3.36 7.15
C THR A 118 -27.44 -4.07 5.84
N VAL A 119 -27.70 -3.37 4.75
CA VAL A 119 -27.46 -3.85 3.40
C VAL A 119 -26.25 -3.12 2.85
N THR A 120 -25.28 -3.86 2.32
CA THR A 120 -24.16 -3.29 1.55
C THR A 120 -24.11 -3.97 0.20
N LEU A 121 -24.11 -3.21 -0.89
CA LEU A 121 -24.08 -3.73 -2.25
C LEU A 121 -23.18 -2.89 -3.15
N ARG A 122 -22.65 -3.51 -4.21
CA ARG A 122 -21.94 -2.83 -5.29
C ARG A 122 -22.89 -2.62 -6.46
N VAL A 123 -22.77 -1.46 -7.10
CA VAL A 123 -23.52 -1.10 -8.30
C VAL A 123 -22.52 -0.75 -9.39
N SER A 124 -22.72 -1.26 -10.59
CA SER A 124 -21.93 -0.88 -11.76
C SER A 124 -22.47 0.41 -12.38
N ALA A 125 -21.64 1.07 -13.19
CA ALA A 125 -22.05 2.32 -13.84
C ALA A 125 -23.21 2.08 -14.83
N GLY A 126 -24.34 2.74 -14.63
CA GLY A 126 -25.53 2.63 -15.48
C GLY A 126 -26.46 1.48 -15.14
N GLU A 127 -26.18 0.75 -14.06
CA GLU A 127 -26.98 -0.39 -13.57
C GLU A 127 -28.06 0.08 -12.59
N VAL A 128 -29.22 -0.57 -12.62
CA VAL A 128 -30.24 -0.49 -11.56
C VAL A 128 -30.24 -1.83 -10.86
N ARG A 129 -29.79 -1.87 -9.60
CA ARG A 129 -29.74 -3.09 -8.81
C ARG A 129 -30.86 -3.10 -7.79
N THR A 130 -31.68 -4.14 -7.80
CA THR A 130 -32.75 -4.35 -6.81
C THR A 130 -32.32 -5.43 -5.82
N LEU A 131 -32.69 -5.26 -4.56
CA LEU A 131 -32.45 -6.23 -3.50
C LEU A 131 -33.72 -6.43 -2.68
N ALA A 132 -34.11 -7.70 -2.52
CA ALA A 132 -35.14 -8.12 -1.59
C ALA A 132 -34.58 -8.09 -0.14
N VAL A 133 -35.24 -7.34 0.74
CA VAL A 133 -34.88 -7.19 2.15
C VAL A 133 -36.02 -7.73 3.02
N PRO A 134 -35.94 -8.99 3.48
CA PRO A 134 -36.97 -9.58 4.31
C PRO A 134 -36.94 -9.03 5.75
N PHE A 135 -38.11 -8.63 6.22
CA PHE A 135 -38.39 -8.29 7.61
C PHE A 135 -39.47 -9.24 8.17
N PRO A 136 -39.30 -9.79 9.39
CA PRO A 136 -40.28 -10.69 9.97
C PRO A 136 -41.57 -9.92 10.31
N ALA A 137 -42.70 -10.39 9.78
CA ALA A 137 -44.02 -9.82 10.00
C ALA A 137 -44.70 -10.53 11.19
N ARG A 138 -44.24 -10.24 12.41
CA ARG A 138 -44.61 -11.01 13.62
C ARG A 138 -46.08 -10.87 14.02
N THR A 139 -46.62 -9.66 13.91
CA THR A 139 -47.98 -9.32 14.32
C THR A 139 -48.70 -8.60 13.18
N ARG A 140 -50.04 -8.66 13.16
CA ARG A 140 -50.85 -7.90 12.22
C ARG A 140 -50.82 -6.40 12.53
N GLY A 141 -51.04 -5.58 11.51
CA GLY A 141 -51.03 -4.11 11.61
C GLY A 141 -49.95 -3.44 10.75
N PRO A 142 -49.72 -2.13 10.90
CA PRO A 142 -48.78 -1.39 10.07
C PRO A 142 -47.32 -1.75 10.41
N LEU A 143 -46.59 -2.29 9.43
CA LEU A 143 -45.15 -2.50 9.49
C LEU A 143 -44.45 -1.42 8.65
N THR A 144 -44.03 -0.34 9.31
CA THR A 144 -43.20 0.71 8.70
C THR A 144 -41.73 0.32 8.71
N VAL A 145 -41.06 0.44 7.57
CA VAL A 145 -39.60 0.39 7.45
C VAL A 145 -39.07 1.78 7.18
N THR A 146 -38.23 2.27 8.10
CA THR A 146 -37.63 3.59 8.06
C THR A 146 -36.12 3.46 7.82
N PRO A 147 -35.56 4.11 6.79
CA PRO A 147 -34.12 4.18 6.62
C PRO A 147 -33.51 5.08 7.70
N ARG A 148 -32.62 4.52 8.52
CA ARG A 148 -31.88 5.28 9.55
C ARG A 148 -30.61 5.93 9.03
N GLY A 149 -30.13 5.49 7.87
CA GLY A 149 -28.97 6.10 7.22
C GLY A 149 -28.65 5.40 5.90
N ALA A 150 -28.13 6.19 4.96
CA ALA A 150 -27.62 5.69 3.71
C ALA A 150 -26.32 6.41 3.37
N ALA A 151 -25.32 5.66 2.91
CA ALA A 151 -24.04 6.21 2.52
C ALA A 151 -23.45 5.49 1.31
N ALA A 152 -22.81 6.25 0.43
CA ALA A 152 -21.89 5.71 -0.56
C ALA A 152 -20.53 5.48 0.10
N LEU A 153 -19.89 4.36 -0.21
CA LEU A 153 -18.54 4.03 0.22
C LEU A 153 -17.58 4.18 -0.97
N ASP A 154 -16.37 4.66 -0.71
CA ASP A 154 -15.32 4.61 -1.73
C ASP A 154 -14.89 3.15 -2.04
N PHE A 155 -14.10 2.98 -3.11
CA PHE A 155 -13.62 1.68 -3.59
C PHE A 155 -12.90 0.83 -2.53
N LEU A 156 -12.13 1.47 -1.65
CA LEU A 156 -11.36 0.87 -0.56
C LEU A 156 -12.11 0.86 0.77
N GLY A 157 -13.16 1.67 0.92
CA GLY A 157 -13.96 1.81 2.14
C GLY A 157 -13.36 2.73 3.19
N LEU A 158 -12.50 3.68 2.80
CA LEU A 158 -11.87 4.66 3.69
C LEU A 158 -12.85 5.78 4.10
N TRP A 159 -13.75 6.15 3.20
CA TRP A 159 -14.70 7.24 3.29
C TRP A 159 -16.12 6.78 3.04
N ALA A 160 -17.05 7.39 3.78
CA ALA A 160 -18.47 7.30 3.58
C ALA A 160 -19.03 8.70 3.26
N ALA A 161 -19.85 8.80 2.22
CA ALA A 161 -20.54 10.02 1.82
C ALA A 161 -22.05 9.84 2.02
N SER A 162 -22.71 10.75 2.73
CA SER A 162 -24.14 10.66 3.00
C SER A 162 -24.97 10.67 1.71
N LEU A 163 -25.92 9.75 1.59
CA LEU A 163 -26.92 9.73 0.54
C LEU A 163 -28.25 10.26 1.07
N ALA A 164 -29.11 10.74 0.17
CA ALA A 164 -30.51 10.99 0.51
C ALA A 164 -31.15 9.65 0.87
N ALA A 165 -31.69 9.54 2.08
CA ALA A 165 -32.41 8.36 2.51
C ALA A 165 -33.73 8.25 1.71
N PRO A 166 -34.15 7.04 1.30
CA PRO A 166 -35.46 6.87 0.69
C PRO A 166 -36.58 7.25 1.68
N ALA A 167 -37.80 7.46 1.18
CA ALA A 167 -38.93 7.71 2.06
C ALA A 167 -39.23 6.45 2.92
N PRO A 168 -39.71 6.61 4.16
CA PRO A 168 -40.25 5.49 4.92
C PRO A 168 -41.42 4.86 4.17
N VAL A 169 -41.50 3.53 4.18
CA VAL A 169 -42.59 2.81 3.52
C VAL A 169 -43.28 1.90 4.51
N THR A 170 -44.60 1.88 4.48
CA THR A 170 -45.44 1.07 5.36
C THR A 170 -46.19 0.03 4.54
N VAL A 171 -46.18 -1.22 5.00
CA VAL A 171 -47.09 -2.26 4.54
C VAL A 171 -48.04 -2.64 5.68
N ASN A 172 -49.31 -2.88 5.37
CA ASN A 172 -50.26 -3.40 6.36
C ASN A 172 -50.18 -4.93 6.36
N VAL A 173 -49.70 -5.49 7.47
CA VAL A 173 -49.60 -6.94 7.67
C VAL A 173 -50.98 -7.47 8.01
N ALA A 174 -51.51 -8.36 7.16
CA ALA A 174 -52.78 -9.03 7.36
C ALA A 174 -52.69 -10.09 8.47
N PRO A 175 -53.81 -10.46 9.11
CA PRO A 175 -53.85 -11.62 10.01
C PRO A 175 -53.37 -12.90 9.30
N ALA A 176 -52.74 -13.80 10.04
CA ALA A 176 -52.40 -15.13 9.51
C ALA A 176 -53.71 -15.91 9.26
N PRO A 177 -53.93 -16.51 8.09
CA PRO A 177 -55.12 -17.33 7.87
C PRO A 177 -55.08 -18.58 8.78
N GLU A 178 -56.22 -18.92 9.38
CA GLU A 178 -56.38 -20.12 10.20
C GLU A 178 -56.15 -21.38 9.34
N GLY A 179 -55.20 -22.24 9.74
CA GLY A 179 -54.75 -23.37 8.92
C GLY A 179 -55.83 -24.44 8.67
N SER A 180 -56.76 -24.64 9.61
CA SER A 180 -57.88 -25.57 9.51
C SER A 180 -59.21 -24.85 9.80
N ALA A 181 -59.43 -23.71 9.14
CA ALA A 181 -60.64 -22.93 9.35
C ALA A 181 -61.89 -23.72 8.93
N PRO A 182 -63.00 -23.65 9.68
CA PRO A 182 -64.28 -24.19 9.23
C PRO A 182 -64.73 -23.49 7.93
N PRO A 183 -65.51 -24.13 7.05
CA PRO A 183 -65.95 -23.50 5.81
C PRO A 183 -66.78 -22.24 6.08
N ALA A 184 -66.64 -21.23 5.22
CA ALA A 184 -67.40 -19.99 5.34
C ALA A 184 -68.92 -20.26 5.30
N PRO A 185 -69.73 -19.60 6.15
CA PRO A 185 -71.18 -19.70 6.12
C PRO A 185 -71.75 -19.45 4.72
N SER A 186 -72.83 -20.14 4.35
CA SER A 186 -73.53 -19.98 3.06
C SER A 186 -74.41 -18.74 2.96
N ARG A 187 -74.30 -17.81 3.92
CA ARG A 187 -75.04 -16.56 3.92
C ARG A 187 -74.61 -15.70 2.73
N THR A 188 -75.59 -15.24 1.98
CA THR A 188 -75.39 -14.34 0.86
C THR A 188 -76.15 -13.04 1.08
N VAL A 189 -75.58 -11.95 0.59
CA VAL A 189 -76.24 -10.63 0.56
C VAL A 189 -76.40 -10.18 -0.90
N PRO A 190 -77.43 -9.35 -1.20
CA PRO A 190 -77.52 -8.70 -2.50
C PRO A 190 -76.27 -7.83 -2.73
N GLY A 191 -75.59 -8.00 -3.87
CA GLY A 191 -74.54 -7.07 -4.26
C GLY A 191 -75.13 -5.67 -4.46
N GLN A 192 -74.52 -4.63 -3.87
CA GLN A 192 -74.93 -3.25 -4.13
C GLN A 192 -74.46 -2.82 -5.52
N GLY A 193 -75.38 -2.85 -6.47
CA GLY A 193 -75.32 -2.21 -7.77
C GLY A 193 -76.74 -1.84 -8.17
N ASP A 194 -76.98 -0.55 -8.42
CA ASP A 194 -78.31 -0.04 -8.75
C ASP A 194 -78.85 -0.69 -10.05
N GLY A 195 -80.11 -1.12 -10.00
CA GLY A 195 -80.99 -1.16 -11.17
C GLY A 195 -81.08 -2.46 -12.00
N HIS A 196 -82.04 -3.31 -11.63
CA HIS A 196 -82.95 -4.11 -12.49
C HIS A 196 -82.45 -4.66 -13.86
N ALA A 197 -82.08 -5.94 -13.90
CA ALA A 197 -82.58 -6.96 -14.85
C ALA A 197 -81.80 -8.28 -14.70
N ARG A 198 -82.46 -9.43 -14.88
CA ARG A 198 -81.83 -10.76 -15.01
C ARG A 198 -82.33 -11.46 -16.27
N THR A 199 -81.39 -11.99 -17.06
CA THR A 199 -81.58 -13.19 -17.89
C THR A 199 -80.22 -13.87 -18.18
N ARG A 200 -80.28 -15.12 -18.63
CA ARG A 200 -79.31 -16.22 -18.54
C ARG A 200 -78.34 -16.27 -19.75
N GLY A 201 -77.04 -16.45 -19.51
CA GLY A 201 -76.04 -16.80 -20.55
C GLY A 201 -74.65 -16.21 -20.28
N ASP A 202 -73.58 -16.93 -20.61
CA ASP A 202 -72.18 -16.66 -20.26
C ASP A 202 -71.61 -15.31 -20.73
N GLU A 203 -70.71 -14.75 -19.91
CA GLU A 203 -69.60 -13.82 -20.20
C GLU A 203 -69.68 -12.96 -21.48
N GLU A 204 -70.65 -12.05 -21.61
CA GLU A 204 -70.62 -11.04 -22.68
C GLU A 204 -69.87 -9.76 -22.28
N PHE A 205 -68.93 -9.40 -23.14
CA PHE A 205 -68.12 -8.19 -23.16
C PHE A 205 -69.01 -6.94 -23.11
N ALA A 206 -68.92 -6.16 -22.03
CA ALA A 206 -69.73 -4.96 -21.83
C ALA A 206 -69.10 -3.71 -22.48
N GLY A 207 -67.78 -3.70 -22.68
CA GLY A 207 -67.10 -2.59 -23.34
C GLY A 207 -65.58 -2.60 -23.19
N LEU A 208 -64.95 -1.54 -23.70
CA LEU A 208 -63.53 -1.26 -23.49
C LEU A 208 -63.41 0.09 -22.79
N ARG A 209 -62.72 0.11 -21.65
CA ARG A 209 -62.33 1.35 -21.00
C ARG A 209 -60.83 1.57 -21.04
N PRO A 210 -60.35 2.81 -20.90
CA PRO A 210 -58.93 3.09 -20.72
C PRO A 210 -58.35 2.32 -19.53
N TYR A 211 -57.18 1.74 -19.72
CA TYR A 211 -56.44 1.05 -18.67
C TYR A 211 -56.16 2.01 -17.51
N THR A 212 -56.54 1.59 -16.31
CA THR A 212 -56.25 2.30 -15.07
C THR A 212 -55.17 1.54 -14.32
N PRO A 213 -54.15 2.22 -13.74
CA PRO A 213 -53.15 1.56 -12.91
C PRO A 213 -53.80 0.76 -11.78
N GLY A 214 -53.71 -0.57 -11.83
CA GLY A 214 -54.40 -1.50 -10.92
C GLY A 214 -55.22 -2.58 -11.63
N ASP A 215 -55.53 -2.39 -12.92
CA ASP A 215 -56.22 -3.40 -13.72
C ASP A 215 -55.33 -4.63 -13.99
N SER A 216 -55.92 -5.83 -13.97
CA SER A 216 -55.18 -7.06 -14.22
C SER A 216 -54.67 -7.12 -15.68
N PRO A 217 -53.40 -7.47 -15.92
CA PRO A 217 -52.86 -7.63 -17.28
C PRO A 217 -53.61 -8.66 -18.14
N ARG A 218 -54.33 -9.59 -17.50
CA ARG A 218 -55.17 -10.61 -18.17
C ARG A 218 -56.45 -10.02 -18.78
N GLN A 219 -56.92 -8.89 -18.27
CA GLN A 219 -58.12 -8.20 -18.75
C GLN A 219 -57.81 -7.21 -19.88
N ILE A 220 -56.54 -6.99 -20.20
CA ILE A 220 -56.13 -6.14 -21.32
C ILE A 220 -56.55 -6.79 -22.64
N SER A 221 -57.21 -6.00 -23.50
CA SER A 221 -57.60 -6.42 -24.85
C SER A 221 -56.43 -6.25 -25.80
N TRP A 222 -55.45 -7.16 -25.77
CA TRP A 222 -54.23 -7.08 -26.60
C TRP A 222 -54.51 -6.91 -28.10
N ARG A 223 -55.62 -7.47 -28.59
CA ARG A 223 -56.08 -7.30 -29.98
C ARG A 223 -56.45 -5.85 -30.33
N HIS A 224 -57.02 -5.09 -29.40
CA HIS A 224 -57.37 -3.68 -29.59
C HIS A 224 -56.17 -2.76 -29.31
N VAL A 225 -55.36 -3.08 -28.28
CA VAL A 225 -54.09 -2.38 -28.01
C VAL A 225 -53.17 -2.41 -29.22
N ALA A 226 -53.07 -3.54 -29.91
CA ALA A 226 -52.27 -3.67 -31.14
C ALA A 226 -52.78 -2.81 -32.31
N ARG A 227 -54.03 -2.34 -32.27
CA ARG A 227 -54.68 -1.59 -33.35
C ARG A 227 -54.80 -0.09 -33.06
N THR A 228 -54.97 0.30 -31.78
CA THR A 228 -55.16 1.69 -31.36
C THR A 228 -53.94 2.29 -30.65
N GLY A 229 -52.98 1.46 -30.23
CA GLY A 229 -51.78 1.90 -29.49
C GLY A 229 -52.04 2.30 -28.03
N THR A 230 -53.29 2.25 -27.58
CA THR A 230 -53.73 2.63 -26.23
C THR A 230 -54.11 1.39 -25.43
N LEU A 231 -53.67 1.31 -24.17
CA LEU A 231 -54.03 0.20 -23.28
C LEU A 231 -55.52 0.27 -22.94
N LEU A 232 -56.28 -0.75 -23.36
CA LEU A 232 -57.72 -0.86 -23.15
C LEU A 232 -58.02 -2.14 -22.37
N THR A 233 -58.75 -2.00 -21.27
CA THR A 233 -59.20 -3.10 -20.41
C THR A 233 -60.61 -3.51 -20.81
N ARG A 234 -60.87 -4.82 -20.94
CA ARG A 234 -62.22 -5.35 -21.21
C ARG A 234 -63.07 -5.16 -19.97
N GLU A 235 -64.20 -4.47 -20.11
CA GLU A 235 -65.26 -4.45 -19.11
C GLU A 235 -66.20 -5.62 -19.33
N THR A 236 -66.59 -6.25 -18.23
CA THR A 236 -67.61 -7.30 -18.18
C THR A 236 -68.69 -6.81 -17.22
N ASP A 237 -69.94 -6.79 -17.66
CA ASP A 237 -71.05 -6.45 -16.78
C ASP A 237 -71.19 -7.51 -15.68
N ALA A 238 -71.37 -7.05 -14.45
CA ALA A 238 -71.60 -7.93 -13.31
C ALA A 238 -73.10 -8.23 -13.19
N ALA A 239 -73.48 -9.50 -13.31
CA ALA A 239 -74.79 -9.96 -12.89
C ALA A 239 -75.06 -9.58 -11.42
N GLN A 240 -76.31 -9.28 -11.06
CA GLN A 240 -76.80 -9.29 -9.67
C GLN A 240 -76.74 -10.72 -9.10
N GLY A 241 -75.53 -11.13 -8.76
CA GLY A 241 -75.22 -12.35 -8.04
C GLY A 241 -75.32 -12.11 -6.54
N GLN A 242 -75.89 -13.09 -5.84
CA GLN A 242 -75.71 -13.23 -4.41
C GLN A 242 -74.21 -13.32 -4.09
N VAL A 243 -73.66 -12.38 -3.32
CA VAL A 243 -72.26 -12.43 -2.88
C VAL A 243 -72.20 -13.05 -1.48
N ARG A 244 -71.20 -13.89 -1.22
CA ARG A 244 -71.00 -14.49 0.11
C ARG A 244 -70.73 -13.38 1.13
N LEU A 245 -71.43 -13.37 2.25
CA LEU A 245 -71.16 -12.45 3.36
C LEU A 245 -70.20 -13.11 4.34
N LEU A 246 -69.01 -12.52 4.49
CA LEU A 246 -68.06 -12.85 5.55
C LEU A 246 -68.32 -11.90 6.72
N ASP A 247 -69.11 -12.34 7.70
CA ASP A 247 -69.51 -11.50 8.84
C ASP A 247 -68.65 -11.79 10.07
N TRP A 248 -68.21 -10.72 10.75
CA TRP A 248 -67.61 -10.78 12.08
C TRP A 248 -68.47 -11.57 13.07
N ALA A 249 -69.80 -11.43 13.02
CA ALA A 249 -70.72 -12.12 13.91
C ALA A 249 -70.66 -13.66 13.78
N ASP A 250 -70.23 -14.18 12.63
CA ASP A 250 -70.16 -15.61 12.35
C ASP A 250 -68.84 -16.27 12.82
N THR A 251 -68.01 -15.49 13.52
CA THR A 251 -66.74 -15.96 14.11
C THR A 251 -66.82 -15.92 15.63
N ALA A 252 -66.16 -16.87 16.31
CA ALA A 252 -66.14 -16.97 17.77
C ALA A 252 -64.70 -16.99 18.31
N GLY A 253 -64.50 -16.56 19.56
CA GLY A 253 -63.20 -16.52 20.23
C GLY A 253 -62.61 -15.11 20.39
N GLU A 254 -61.32 -15.04 20.72
CA GLU A 254 -60.57 -13.78 20.84
C GLU A 254 -60.45 -13.05 19.48
N THR A 255 -60.23 -11.73 19.51
CA THR A 255 -60.16 -10.86 18.32
C THR A 255 -59.20 -11.40 17.25
N GLU A 256 -58.02 -11.90 17.61
CA GLU A 256 -57.04 -12.45 16.65
C GLU A 256 -57.52 -13.75 15.99
N ALA A 257 -58.17 -14.63 16.74
CA ALA A 257 -58.70 -15.89 16.20
C ALA A 257 -59.84 -15.62 15.21
N ARG A 258 -60.71 -14.64 15.51
CA ARG A 258 -61.79 -14.19 14.62
C ARG A 258 -61.25 -13.59 13.33
N LEU A 259 -60.23 -12.74 13.42
CA LEU A 259 -59.56 -12.13 12.26
C LEU A 259 -58.80 -13.16 11.42
N SER A 260 -58.16 -14.15 12.06
CA SER A 260 -57.48 -15.28 11.40
C SER A 260 -58.45 -16.15 10.61
N ARG A 261 -59.65 -16.40 11.16
CA ARG A 261 -60.74 -17.11 10.49
C ARG A 261 -61.30 -16.33 9.29
N LEU A 262 -61.56 -15.04 9.45
CA LEU A 262 -61.99 -14.17 8.34
C LEU A 262 -60.93 -14.08 7.24
N ALA A 263 -59.65 -14.01 7.60
CA ALA A 263 -58.55 -14.03 6.63
C ALA A 263 -58.51 -15.36 5.85
N ALA A 264 -58.73 -16.51 6.52
CA ALA A 264 -58.83 -17.81 5.86
C ALA A 264 -60.00 -17.87 4.86
N TRP A 265 -61.17 -17.35 5.24
CA TRP A 265 -62.33 -17.28 4.34
C TRP A 265 -62.10 -16.34 3.15
N VAL A 266 -61.43 -15.20 3.35
CA VAL A 266 -61.06 -14.29 2.24
C VAL A 266 -60.13 -14.99 1.25
N GLU A 267 -59.11 -15.71 1.75
CA GLU A 267 -58.19 -16.48 0.91
C GLU A 267 -58.88 -17.66 0.21
N GLU A 268 -59.86 -18.30 0.87
CA GLU A 268 -60.69 -19.36 0.28
C GLU A 268 -61.56 -18.81 -0.86
N MET A 269 -62.24 -17.67 -0.66
CA MET A 269 -63.09 -17.05 -1.68
C MET A 269 -62.29 -16.57 -2.89
N ASP A 270 -61.10 -15.99 -2.69
CA ASP A 270 -60.22 -15.61 -3.79
C ASP A 270 -59.72 -16.84 -4.57
N ARG A 271 -59.30 -17.90 -3.87
CA ARG A 271 -58.85 -19.16 -4.49
C ARG A 271 -59.97 -19.84 -5.29
N ALA A 272 -61.20 -19.76 -4.80
CA ALA A 272 -62.39 -20.28 -5.48
C ALA A 272 -62.95 -19.32 -6.56
N GLY A 273 -62.41 -18.10 -6.69
CA GLY A 273 -62.90 -17.07 -7.61
C GLY A 273 -64.31 -16.56 -7.30
N LEU A 274 -64.81 -16.77 -6.07
CA LEU A 274 -66.17 -16.45 -5.67
C LEU A 274 -66.30 -14.99 -5.22
N PRO A 275 -67.39 -14.28 -5.58
CA PRO A 275 -67.61 -12.92 -5.11
C PRO A 275 -68.02 -12.91 -3.65
N PHE A 276 -67.42 -12.02 -2.86
CA PHE A 276 -67.67 -11.91 -1.42
C PHE A 276 -67.73 -10.45 -0.96
N SER A 277 -68.42 -10.25 0.16
CA SER A 277 -68.47 -9.00 0.94
C SER A 277 -67.95 -9.28 2.35
N LEU A 278 -67.38 -8.28 3.00
CA LEU A 278 -66.82 -8.41 4.35
C LEU A 278 -67.51 -7.42 5.28
N ARG A 279 -68.03 -7.88 6.42
CA ARG A 279 -68.62 -7.03 7.44
C ARG A 279 -67.84 -7.15 8.75
N LEU A 280 -67.29 -6.03 9.20
CA LEU A 280 -66.57 -5.88 10.45
C LEU A 280 -67.33 -4.91 11.37
N PRO A 281 -67.02 -4.87 12.68
CA PRO A 281 -67.59 -3.86 13.57
C PRO A 281 -67.26 -2.45 13.06
N GLY A 282 -68.29 -1.67 12.70
CA GLY A 282 -68.16 -0.29 12.24
C GLY A 282 -67.66 -0.07 10.81
N THR A 283 -67.33 -1.13 10.05
CA THR A 283 -66.89 -1.03 8.65
C THR A 283 -67.40 -2.19 7.80
N ALA A 284 -67.76 -1.93 6.55
CA ALA A 284 -68.19 -2.98 5.61
C ALA A 284 -67.54 -2.76 4.24
N LEU A 285 -67.15 -3.86 3.60
CA LEU A 285 -66.66 -3.90 2.23
C LEU A 285 -67.77 -4.42 1.32
N ALA A 286 -68.11 -3.63 0.30
CA ALA A 286 -69.10 -4.00 -0.71
C ALA A 286 -68.69 -5.28 -1.46
N GLY A 287 -69.67 -5.97 -2.06
CA GLY A 287 -69.45 -7.20 -2.80
C GLY A 287 -68.56 -7.00 -4.03
N GLY A 288 -67.51 -7.80 -4.15
CA GLY A 288 -66.59 -7.79 -5.28
C GLY A 288 -65.90 -9.15 -5.46
N ARG A 289 -65.01 -9.27 -6.44
CA ARG A 289 -64.24 -10.51 -6.72
C ARG A 289 -62.82 -10.20 -7.20
N GLY A 290 -61.92 -11.17 -7.05
CA GLY A 290 -60.54 -11.13 -7.54
C GLY A 290 -59.55 -10.40 -6.61
N GLU A 291 -58.31 -10.26 -7.09
CA GLU A 291 -57.16 -9.83 -6.28
C GLU A 291 -57.35 -8.46 -5.61
N ALA A 292 -57.97 -7.50 -6.29
CA ALA A 292 -58.25 -6.18 -5.71
C ALA A 292 -59.22 -6.26 -4.52
N GLN A 293 -60.25 -7.12 -4.62
CA GLN A 293 -61.20 -7.35 -3.53
C GLN A 293 -60.52 -8.06 -2.35
N ARG A 294 -59.70 -9.08 -2.63
CA ARG A 294 -58.88 -9.76 -1.62
C ARG A 294 -57.98 -8.78 -0.86
N LEU A 295 -57.21 -7.96 -1.58
CA LEU A 295 -56.30 -6.98 -0.97
C LEU A 295 -57.06 -5.93 -0.14
N ALA A 296 -58.21 -5.46 -0.61
CA ALA A 296 -59.07 -4.53 0.14
C ALA A 296 -59.60 -5.17 1.44
N ALA A 297 -60.04 -6.43 1.39
CA ALA A 297 -60.51 -7.17 2.56
C ALA A 297 -59.39 -7.41 3.58
N LEU A 298 -58.22 -7.89 3.14
CA LEU A 298 -57.06 -8.11 4.01
C LEU A 298 -56.56 -6.80 4.64
N LYS A 299 -56.62 -5.67 3.91
CA LYS A 299 -56.27 -4.34 4.43
C LYS A 299 -57.23 -3.90 5.54
N LEU A 300 -58.53 -4.16 5.41
CA LEU A 300 -59.51 -3.88 6.46
C LEU A 300 -59.27 -4.75 7.70
N LEU A 301 -59.03 -6.05 7.51
CA LEU A 301 -58.72 -6.98 8.61
C LEU A 301 -57.43 -6.58 9.36
N ALA A 302 -56.42 -6.09 8.66
CA ALA A 302 -55.18 -5.58 9.27
C ALA A 302 -55.41 -4.35 10.17
N GLY A 303 -56.44 -3.55 9.90
CA GLY A 303 -56.72 -2.27 10.56
C GLY A 303 -57.56 -2.32 11.83
N VAL A 304 -58.09 -3.49 12.22
CA VAL A 304 -58.96 -3.63 13.39
C VAL A 304 -58.18 -3.41 14.70
N ALA A 305 -58.59 -2.45 15.54
CA ALA A 305 -57.93 -2.17 16.83
C ALA A 305 -58.47 -3.06 17.98
N PRO A 306 -57.68 -3.36 19.02
CA PRO A 306 -56.26 -3.03 19.20
C PRO A 306 -55.34 -3.94 18.37
N CYS A 307 -54.20 -3.41 17.89
CA CYS A 307 -53.18 -4.25 17.26
C CYS A 307 -52.32 -4.94 18.34
N PRO A 308 -51.99 -6.23 18.19
CA PRO A 308 -51.13 -6.92 19.14
C PRO A 308 -49.72 -6.31 19.16
N ALA A 309 -49.17 -6.12 20.36
CA ALA A 309 -47.83 -5.60 20.53
C ALA A 309 -46.79 -6.57 19.95
N ALA A 310 -45.93 -6.09 19.06
CA ALA A 310 -44.86 -6.89 18.50
C ALA A 310 -43.86 -7.29 19.60
N THR A 311 -43.59 -8.58 19.75
CA THR A 311 -42.52 -9.04 20.65
C THR A 311 -41.17 -8.57 20.10
N PRO A 312 -40.33 -7.88 20.90
CA PRO A 312 -39.03 -7.43 20.44
C PRO A 312 -38.16 -8.61 19.97
N PRO A 313 -37.28 -8.40 18.98
CA PRO A 313 -36.38 -9.47 18.53
C PRO A 313 -35.46 -9.95 19.65
N ALA A 314 -35.30 -11.28 19.77
CA ALA A 314 -34.18 -11.85 20.52
C ALA A 314 -32.88 -11.35 19.89
N ARG A 315 -31.92 -10.87 20.72
CA ARG A 315 -30.62 -10.39 20.25
C ARG A 315 -29.75 -11.55 19.75
N LEU A 316 -30.03 -12.04 18.55
CA LEU A 316 -29.15 -12.98 17.85
C LEU A 316 -27.94 -12.22 17.30
N ARG A 317 -26.78 -12.40 17.95
CA ARG A 317 -25.49 -11.98 17.38
C ARG A 317 -25.08 -12.97 16.29
N LEU A 318 -25.57 -12.76 15.07
CA LEU A 318 -25.04 -13.43 13.89
C LEU A 318 -23.59 -12.96 13.68
N ARG A 319 -22.61 -13.85 13.88
CA ARG A 319 -21.24 -13.61 13.42
C ARG A 319 -21.25 -13.64 11.90
N ALA A 320 -20.87 -12.53 11.26
CA ALA A 320 -20.70 -12.49 9.82
C ALA A 320 -19.65 -13.53 9.39
N ALA A 321 -20.02 -14.46 8.51
CA ALA A 321 -19.10 -15.46 7.98
C ALA A 321 -17.91 -14.78 7.26
N THR A 322 -16.72 -15.37 7.38
CA THR A 322 -15.52 -14.93 6.66
C THR A 322 -15.73 -15.04 5.16
N ASP A 323 -15.48 -13.94 4.43
CA ASP A 323 -15.39 -13.95 2.97
C ASP A 323 -14.07 -14.62 2.55
N ALA A 324 -14.18 -15.84 2.02
CA ALA A 324 -13.04 -16.65 1.64
C ALA A 324 -12.21 -16.01 0.51
N ASP A 325 -12.84 -15.30 -0.43
CA ASP A 325 -12.15 -14.66 -1.56
C ASP A 325 -11.41 -13.40 -1.16
N ALA A 326 -12.01 -12.61 -0.27
CA ALA A 326 -11.34 -11.45 0.31
C ALA A 326 -10.11 -11.90 1.13
N LEU A 327 -10.24 -12.98 1.91
CA LEU A 327 -9.12 -13.53 2.69
C LEU A 327 -8.01 -14.10 1.79
N ARG A 328 -8.35 -14.84 0.71
CA ARG A 328 -7.36 -15.33 -0.27
C ARG A 328 -6.54 -14.19 -0.87
N ALA A 329 -7.21 -13.11 -1.29
CA ALA A 329 -6.53 -11.95 -1.84
C ALA A 329 -5.60 -11.28 -0.82
N THR A 330 -6.03 -11.17 0.45
CA THR A 330 -5.18 -10.65 1.55
C THR A 330 -3.97 -11.55 1.79
N LEU A 331 -4.13 -12.88 1.77
CA LEU A 331 -3.03 -13.83 1.97
C LEU A 331 -2.00 -13.75 0.84
N LEU A 332 -2.44 -13.65 -0.41
CA LEU A 332 -1.56 -13.47 -1.57
C LEU A 332 -0.79 -12.14 -1.48
N ALA A 333 -1.47 -11.05 -1.11
CA ALA A 333 -0.83 -9.77 -0.92
C ALA A 333 0.22 -9.81 0.21
N LEU A 334 -0.11 -10.43 1.35
CA LEU A 334 0.82 -10.60 2.47
C LEU A 334 2.00 -11.50 2.13
N ALA A 335 1.79 -12.61 1.42
CA ALA A 335 2.86 -13.50 0.97
C ALA A 335 3.84 -12.75 0.07
N PHE A 336 3.34 -11.93 -0.87
CA PHE A 336 4.17 -11.06 -1.68
C PHE A 336 4.93 -10.05 -0.81
N THR A 337 4.23 -9.32 0.07
CA THR A 337 4.87 -8.33 0.94
C THR A 337 5.96 -8.95 1.83
N LEU A 338 5.74 -10.13 2.39
CA LEU A 338 6.69 -10.83 3.27
C LEU A 338 7.84 -11.52 2.52
N ALA A 339 7.75 -11.70 1.20
CA ALA A 339 8.73 -12.47 0.42
C ALA A 339 10.19 -12.03 0.60
N PRO A 340 10.55 -10.73 0.67
CA PRO A 340 11.93 -10.32 0.91
C PRO A 340 12.45 -10.70 2.31
N GLY A 341 11.57 -11.03 3.26
CA GLY A 341 11.94 -11.57 4.57
C GLY A 341 12.67 -12.91 4.44
N VAL A 342 12.29 -13.76 3.48
CA VAL A 342 12.86 -15.11 3.29
C VAL A 342 14.36 -15.08 3.02
N LEU A 343 14.85 -14.03 2.35
CA LEU A 343 16.27 -13.88 2.03
C LEU A 343 17.09 -13.27 3.18
N ARG A 344 16.44 -12.75 4.22
CA ARG A 344 17.07 -11.98 5.31
C ARG A 344 16.95 -12.66 6.67
N GLN A 345 15.89 -13.43 6.86
CA GLN A 345 15.52 -14.03 8.13
C GLN A 345 15.98 -15.49 8.20
N PRO A 346 16.13 -16.05 9.41
CA PRO A 346 16.41 -17.47 9.59
C PRO A 346 15.41 -18.33 8.84
N LEU A 347 15.89 -19.44 8.28
CA LEU A 347 15.07 -20.36 7.49
C LEU A 347 13.89 -20.91 8.29
N TRP A 348 14.07 -21.14 9.60
CA TRP A 348 13.01 -21.66 10.47
C TRP A 348 11.85 -20.67 10.64
N ASP A 349 12.14 -19.36 10.77
CA ASP A 349 11.13 -18.31 10.91
C ASP A 349 10.37 -18.14 9.60
N SER A 350 11.11 -18.10 8.49
CA SER A 350 10.54 -18.04 7.14
C SER A 350 9.62 -19.24 6.83
N ALA A 351 10.04 -20.45 7.23
CA ALA A 351 9.24 -21.66 7.08
C ALA A 351 7.96 -21.62 7.94
N LEU A 352 8.04 -21.11 9.17
CA LEU A 352 6.88 -20.95 10.05
C LEU A 352 5.87 -19.94 9.49
N VAL A 353 6.35 -18.78 9.04
CA VAL A 353 5.52 -17.76 8.36
C VAL A 353 4.84 -18.34 7.13
N ALA A 354 5.58 -19.03 6.26
CA ALA A 354 5.03 -19.67 5.07
C ALA A 354 3.97 -20.72 5.44
N GLY A 355 4.25 -21.57 6.44
CA GLY A 355 3.31 -22.58 6.93
C GLY A 355 2.01 -21.99 7.46
N LEU A 356 2.07 -20.88 8.20
CA LEU A 356 0.88 -20.18 8.72
C LEU A 356 0.05 -19.53 7.60
N LEU A 357 0.70 -18.95 6.59
CA LEU A 357 0.01 -18.39 5.42
C LEU A 357 -0.66 -19.49 4.58
N VAL A 358 0.03 -20.63 4.39
CA VAL A 358 -0.53 -21.81 3.70
C VAL A 358 -1.71 -22.37 4.49
N TYR A 359 -1.60 -22.48 5.82
CA TYR A 359 -2.72 -22.90 6.67
C TYR A 359 -3.92 -21.97 6.51
N GLY A 360 -3.69 -20.65 6.55
CA GLY A 360 -4.71 -19.63 6.28
C GLY A 360 -5.37 -19.82 4.91
N ALA A 361 -4.59 -20.13 3.88
CA ALA A 361 -5.08 -20.34 2.51
C ALA A 361 -5.91 -21.62 2.40
N VAL A 362 -5.46 -22.73 2.99
CA VAL A 362 -6.19 -24.01 3.04
C VAL A 362 -7.53 -23.85 3.75
N ARG A 363 -7.59 -23.05 4.83
CA ARG A 363 -8.83 -22.72 5.53
C ARG A 363 -9.87 -22.03 4.64
N THR A 364 -9.45 -21.32 3.59
CA THR A 364 -10.39 -20.69 2.65
C THR A 364 -11.03 -21.68 1.69
N ARG A 365 -10.48 -22.90 1.53
CA ARG A 365 -10.94 -23.94 0.60
C ARG A 365 -11.70 -25.08 1.29
N GLY A 366 -11.63 -25.20 2.62
CA GLY A 366 -12.31 -26.27 3.37
C GLY A 366 -12.89 -25.80 4.71
N LYS A 367 -13.73 -26.62 5.36
CA LYS A 367 -14.35 -26.32 6.67
C LYS A 367 -13.39 -26.48 7.87
N ARG A 368 -12.08 -26.25 7.68
CA ARG A 368 -11.12 -26.39 8.80
C ARG A 368 -11.35 -25.28 9.83
N PRO A 369 -11.33 -25.60 11.14
CA PRO A 369 -11.50 -24.61 12.18
C PRO A 369 -10.30 -23.64 12.24
N SER A 370 -10.49 -22.47 12.84
CA SER A 370 -9.34 -21.64 13.23
C SER A 370 -8.55 -22.33 14.33
N LEU A 371 -7.27 -21.99 14.44
CA LEU A 371 -6.47 -22.42 15.57
C LEU A 371 -6.91 -21.67 16.82
N PRO A 372 -6.97 -22.33 17.99
CA PRO A 372 -7.34 -21.66 19.22
C PRO A 372 -6.26 -20.63 19.60
N THR A 373 -6.68 -19.48 20.10
CA THR A 373 -5.78 -18.34 20.38
C THR A 373 -4.66 -18.69 21.36
N TRP A 374 -4.91 -19.59 22.32
CA TRP A 374 -3.88 -20.05 23.26
C TRP A 374 -2.74 -20.81 22.55
N ALA A 375 -3.06 -21.66 21.56
CA ALA A 375 -2.05 -22.40 20.80
C ALA A 375 -1.19 -21.45 19.96
N LEU A 376 -1.82 -20.44 19.35
CA LEU A 376 -1.10 -19.37 18.65
C LEU A 376 -0.22 -18.56 19.60
N GLY A 377 -0.66 -18.33 20.84
CA GLY A 377 0.14 -17.69 21.89
C GLY A 377 1.38 -18.51 22.27
N VAL A 378 1.27 -19.83 22.36
CA VAL A 378 2.42 -20.72 22.60
C VAL A 378 3.41 -20.65 21.43
N VAL A 379 2.92 -20.72 20.19
CA VAL A 379 3.78 -20.58 18.99
C VAL A 379 4.46 -19.21 18.97
N ALA A 380 3.74 -18.13 19.28
CA ALA A 380 4.30 -16.79 19.36
C ALA A 380 5.41 -16.69 20.43
N GLY A 381 5.19 -17.28 21.61
CA GLY A 381 6.15 -17.30 22.71
C GLY A 381 7.43 -18.07 22.36
N LEU A 382 7.29 -19.29 21.81
CA LEU A 382 8.43 -20.10 21.39
C LEU A 382 9.24 -19.42 20.28
N ALA A 383 8.55 -18.82 19.30
CA ALA A 383 9.22 -18.11 18.23
C ALA A 383 9.89 -16.82 18.72
N ALA A 384 9.30 -16.09 19.68
CA ALA A 384 9.95 -14.95 20.31
C ALA A 384 11.24 -15.37 21.05
N VAL A 385 11.23 -16.50 21.76
CA VAL A 385 12.45 -17.06 22.38
C VAL A 385 13.48 -17.42 21.30
N GLY A 386 13.07 -18.07 20.21
CA GLY A 386 13.95 -18.43 19.09
C GLY A 386 14.57 -17.21 18.39
N LEU A 387 13.78 -16.16 18.14
CA LEU A 387 14.26 -14.90 17.58
C LEU A 387 15.24 -14.21 18.53
N ASN A 388 14.94 -14.16 19.83
CA ASN A 388 15.84 -13.58 20.83
C ASN A 388 17.16 -14.35 20.93
N ALA A 389 17.13 -15.69 20.86
CA ALA A 389 18.33 -16.51 20.84
C ALA A 389 19.17 -16.29 19.56
N THR A 390 18.51 -16.02 18.43
CA THR A 390 19.19 -15.80 17.14
C THR A 390 19.81 -14.40 17.03
N TYR A 391 19.08 -13.38 17.49
CA TYR A 391 19.47 -11.98 17.31
C TYR A 391 20.03 -11.30 18.58
N GLY A 392 20.00 -11.98 19.73
CA GLY A 392 20.39 -11.45 21.04
C GLY A 392 19.42 -10.44 21.65
N THR A 393 18.43 -9.97 20.88
CA THR A 393 17.39 -9.03 21.30
C THR A 393 16.16 -9.16 20.41
N LEU A 394 14.97 -8.89 20.96
CA LEU A 394 13.73 -8.69 20.19
C LEU A 394 13.55 -7.25 19.72
N LEU A 395 14.27 -6.32 20.34
CA LEU A 395 14.26 -4.90 20.02
C LEU A 395 15.43 -4.60 19.08
N GLY A 396 15.12 -4.47 17.79
CA GLY A 396 16.11 -4.18 16.75
C GLY A 396 15.49 -4.23 15.36
N ARG A 397 16.21 -3.75 14.35
CA ARG A 397 15.74 -3.74 12.97
C ARG A 397 15.44 -5.15 12.45
N GLU A 398 16.41 -6.06 12.57
CA GLU A 398 16.30 -7.45 12.08
C GLU A 398 15.22 -8.22 12.85
N ALA A 399 15.42 -8.35 14.17
CA ALA A 399 14.50 -9.09 15.05
C ALA A 399 13.08 -8.53 15.07
N GLY A 400 12.93 -7.20 15.09
CA GLY A 400 11.62 -6.55 15.13
C GLY A 400 10.82 -6.74 13.84
N THR A 401 11.47 -6.72 12.67
CA THR A 401 10.78 -6.98 11.39
C THR A 401 10.43 -8.45 11.20
N ALA A 402 11.26 -9.38 11.70
CA ALA A 402 10.94 -10.80 11.78
C ALA A 402 9.74 -11.07 12.68
N LEU A 403 9.77 -10.57 13.92
CA LEU A 403 8.69 -10.71 14.89
C LEU A 403 7.37 -10.13 14.34
N LEU A 404 7.41 -8.95 13.73
CA LEU A 404 6.22 -8.34 13.13
C LEU A 404 5.63 -9.21 11.99
N GLY A 405 6.49 -9.72 11.10
CA GLY A 405 6.07 -10.61 10.02
C GLY A 405 5.41 -11.88 10.54
N LEU A 406 5.98 -12.47 11.58
CA LEU A 406 5.42 -13.63 12.26
C LEU A 406 4.09 -13.35 12.94
N LEU A 407 3.96 -12.24 13.68
CA LEU A 407 2.71 -11.86 14.34
C LEU A 407 1.59 -11.64 13.33
N VAL A 408 1.91 -11.07 12.16
CA VAL A 408 0.95 -10.95 11.07
C VAL A 408 0.56 -12.32 10.52
N ALA A 409 1.51 -13.23 10.30
CA ALA A 409 1.22 -14.59 9.85
C ALA A 409 0.34 -15.35 10.85
N LEU A 410 0.62 -15.26 12.15
CA LEU A 410 -0.22 -15.81 13.22
C LEU A 410 -1.62 -15.21 13.20
N LYS A 411 -1.73 -13.88 13.03
CA LYS A 411 -3.02 -13.21 12.93
C LYS A 411 -3.84 -13.73 11.74
N THR A 412 -3.22 -14.12 10.62
CA THR A 412 -3.96 -14.73 9.50
C THR A 412 -4.63 -16.06 9.87
N ALA A 413 -3.96 -16.88 10.70
CA ALA A 413 -4.48 -18.15 11.18
C ALA A 413 -5.60 -18.00 12.22
N GLU A 414 -5.67 -16.85 12.89
CA GLU A 414 -6.73 -16.47 13.85
C GLU A 414 -7.94 -15.76 13.20
N SER A 415 -7.77 -15.11 12.05
CA SER A 415 -8.78 -14.18 11.49
C SER A 415 -10.18 -14.78 11.28
N HIS A 416 -11.21 -14.06 11.75
CA HIS A 416 -12.60 -14.52 11.77
C HIS A 416 -13.62 -13.60 11.10
N GLY A 417 -13.22 -12.42 10.61
CA GLY A 417 -14.16 -11.55 9.90
C GLY A 417 -13.54 -10.33 9.23
N ARG A 418 -14.41 -9.44 8.74
CA ARG A 418 -14.05 -8.23 8.00
C ARG A 418 -13.11 -7.30 8.77
N ARG A 419 -13.29 -7.20 10.09
CA ARG A 419 -12.41 -6.39 10.95
C ARG A 419 -10.97 -6.91 10.91
N ASP A 420 -10.78 -8.22 11.00
CA ASP A 420 -9.45 -8.82 10.96
C ASP A 420 -8.83 -8.68 9.57
N GLY A 421 -9.61 -8.81 8.50
CA GLY A 421 -9.16 -8.57 7.13
C GLY A 421 -8.63 -7.15 6.91
N HIS A 422 -9.37 -6.13 7.35
CA HIS A 422 -8.90 -4.75 7.32
C HIS A 422 -7.64 -4.53 8.17
N LEU A 423 -7.57 -5.13 9.36
CA LEU A 423 -6.38 -5.05 10.22
C LEU A 423 -5.16 -5.67 9.54
N LEU A 424 -5.30 -6.85 8.92
CA LEU A 424 -4.23 -7.51 8.18
C LEU A 424 -3.73 -6.67 7.01
N VAL A 425 -4.63 -5.97 6.29
CA VAL A 425 -4.21 -5.03 5.24
C VAL A 425 -3.38 -3.88 5.82
N LEU A 426 -3.82 -3.26 6.92
CA LEU A 426 -3.07 -2.18 7.58
C LEU A 426 -1.70 -2.66 8.07
N LEU A 427 -1.64 -3.83 8.69
CA LEU A 427 -0.39 -4.44 9.14
C LEU A 427 0.53 -4.79 7.96
N GLY A 428 -0.02 -5.28 6.84
CA GLY A 428 0.74 -5.49 5.61
C GLY A 428 1.31 -4.19 5.03
N LEU A 429 0.53 -3.11 5.02
CA LEU A 429 0.99 -1.80 4.56
C LEU A 429 2.10 -1.25 5.48
N PHE A 430 1.98 -1.48 6.78
CA PHE A 430 3.03 -1.18 7.74
C PHE A 430 4.30 -1.99 7.45
N ILE A 431 4.21 -3.31 7.27
CA ILE A 431 5.36 -4.17 6.92
C ILE A 431 6.03 -3.70 5.64
N ALA A 432 5.26 -3.34 4.60
CA ALA A 432 5.82 -2.82 3.35
C ALA A 432 6.71 -1.58 3.58
N SER A 433 6.33 -0.71 4.53
CA SER A 433 7.17 0.44 4.93
C SER A 433 8.44 0.04 5.68
N THR A 434 8.40 -1.04 6.48
CA THR A 434 9.58 -1.50 7.25
C THR A 434 10.71 -2.02 6.36
N HIS A 435 10.45 -2.38 5.10
CA HIS A 435 11.51 -2.80 4.18
C HIS A 435 12.56 -1.71 3.93
N PHE A 436 12.18 -0.44 4.05
CA PHE A 436 13.10 0.69 3.86
C PHE A 436 14.15 0.81 4.97
N PHE A 437 13.98 0.14 6.11
CA PHE A 437 15.04 0.03 7.13
C PHE A 437 16.24 -0.81 6.66
N HIS A 438 16.00 -1.72 5.72
CA HIS A 438 16.98 -2.71 5.25
C HIS A 438 17.61 -2.31 3.92
N GLY A 439 16.87 -1.62 3.06
CA GLY A 439 17.40 -1.11 1.79
C GLY A 439 16.46 -0.10 1.17
N GLN A 440 17.03 0.99 0.64
CA GLN A 440 16.28 2.05 -0.05
C GLN A 440 16.53 2.05 -1.56
N GLY A 441 16.82 0.88 -2.13
CA GLY A 441 17.00 0.72 -3.56
C GLY A 441 15.68 0.82 -4.34
N PRO A 442 15.76 1.02 -5.66
CA PRO A 442 14.61 1.13 -6.55
C PRO A 442 13.82 -0.18 -6.65
N LEU A 443 14.47 -1.35 -6.51
CA LEU A 443 13.76 -2.62 -6.41
C LEU A 443 12.92 -2.72 -5.13
N THR A 444 13.46 -2.26 -3.99
CA THR A 444 12.70 -2.19 -2.74
C THR A 444 11.53 -1.21 -2.85
N ALA A 445 11.74 -0.06 -3.51
CA ALA A 445 10.70 0.92 -3.78
C ALA A 445 9.58 0.32 -4.64
N LEU A 446 9.93 -0.35 -5.74
CA LEU A 446 8.99 -1.03 -6.64
C LEU A 446 8.20 -2.11 -5.88
N HIS A 447 8.90 -2.94 -5.11
CA HIS A 447 8.29 -3.97 -4.26
C HIS A 447 7.28 -3.39 -3.27
N ALA A 448 7.62 -2.27 -2.61
CA ALA A 448 6.73 -1.61 -1.66
C ALA A 448 5.48 -1.02 -2.35
N VAL A 449 5.63 -0.43 -3.53
CA VAL A 449 4.50 0.10 -4.32
C VAL A 449 3.60 -1.04 -4.82
N LEU A 450 4.17 -2.14 -5.32
CA LEU A 450 3.41 -3.32 -5.73
C LEU A 450 2.69 -3.99 -4.55
N SER A 451 3.36 -4.09 -3.40
CA SER A 451 2.77 -4.55 -2.14
C SER A 451 1.58 -3.68 -1.74
N ALA A 452 1.74 -2.34 -1.78
CA ALA A 452 0.63 -1.42 -1.52
C ALA A 452 -0.52 -1.61 -2.50
N ALA A 453 -0.26 -1.77 -3.81
CA ALA A 453 -1.29 -2.01 -4.81
C ALA A 453 -2.09 -3.30 -4.54
N LEU A 454 -1.39 -4.41 -4.21
CA LEU A 454 -1.98 -5.70 -3.86
C LEU A 454 -2.82 -5.62 -2.58
N LEU A 455 -2.29 -4.97 -1.54
CA LEU A 455 -2.96 -4.80 -0.24
C LEU A 455 -4.20 -3.90 -0.36
N LEU A 456 -4.14 -2.82 -1.15
CA LEU A 456 -5.29 -1.97 -1.44
C LEU A 456 -6.35 -2.71 -2.27
N ALA A 457 -5.94 -3.54 -3.24
CA ALA A 457 -6.87 -4.40 -3.97
C ALA A 457 -7.56 -5.40 -3.02
N ALA A 458 -6.84 -5.98 -2.06
CA ALA A 458 -7.42 -6.83 -1.02
C ALA A 458 -8.39 -6.07 -0.11
N ALA A 459 -8.06 -4.84 0.33
CA ALA A 459 -8.99 -4.00 1.10
C ALA A 459 -10.29 -3.73 0.35
N SER A 460 -10.23 -3.50 -0.96
CA SER A 460 -11.45 -3.28 -1.76
C SER A 460 -12.44 -4.45 -1.65
N ARG A 461 -11.95 -5.69 -1.62
CA ARG A 461 -12.78 -6.90 -1.51
C ARG A 461 -13.48 -7.01 -0.15
N TRP A 462 -12.83 -6.56 0.92
CA TRP A 462 -13.44 -6.47 2.24
C TRP A 462 -14.53 -5.39 2.33
N THR A 463 -14.54 -4.40 1.44
CA THR A 463 -15.45 -3.25 1.54
C THR A 463 -16.89 -3.53 1.14
N ALA A 464 -17.12 -4.40 0.16
CA ALA A 464 -18.45 -4.85 -0.21
C ALA A 464 -18.37 -6.29 -0.72
N PRO A 465 -18.66 -7.28 0.16
CA PRO A 465 -18.58 -8.69 -0.21
C PRO A 465 -19.60 -9.01 -1.31
N THR A 466 -19.14 -9.66 -2.37
CA THR A 466 -19.95 -10.13 -3.50
C THR A 466 -20.78 -11.32 -3.05
N ARG A 467 -21.92 -11.04 -2.41
CA ARG A 467 -22.81 -12.10 -1.94
C ARG A 467 -24.21 -11.88 -2.52
N THR A 468 -24.37 -12.27 -3.78
CA THR A 468 -25.61 -12.79 -4.39
C THR A 468 -25.32 -13.14 -5.87
N ASP A 469 -25.56 -14.42 -6.18
CA ASP A 469 -25.93 -15.06 -7.45
C ASP A 469 -25.42 -14.45 -8.77
N ARG A 470 -24.49 -15.18 -9.40
CA ARG A 470 -24.21 -15.20 -10.85
C ARG A 470 -24.21 -13.83 -11.54
N GLU A 471 -23.22 -12.98 -11.27
CA GLU A 471 -22.82 -11.90 -12.21
C GLU A 471 -21.47 -11.25 -11.80
N GLU A 472 -20.56 -11.18 -12.78
CA GLU A 472 -19.19 -10.62 -12.78
C GLU A 472 -18.42 -10.64 -11.45
N GLU A 473 -17.80 -11.79 -11.16
CA GLU A 473 -16.66 -11.86 -10.27
C GLU A 473 -15.64 -10.79 -10.71
N ALA A 474 -15.40 -9.77 -9.88
CA ALA A 474 -14.44 -8.74 -10.22
C ALA A 474 -13.04 -9.39 -10.25
N ASP A 475 -12.61 -9.74 -11.47
CA ASP A 475 -11.32 -10.35 -11.78
C ASP A 475 -10.20 -9.62 -11.03
N LEU A 476 -9.31 -10.38 -10.39
CA LEU A 476 -8.15 -9.85 -9.66
C LEU A 476 -7.40 -8.78 -10.48
N PRO A 477 -7.12 -8.97 -11.80
CA PRO A 477 -6.57 -7.94 -12.67
C PRO A 477 -7.33 -6.59 -12.63
N SER A 478 -8.65 -6.60 -12.68
CA SER A 478 -9.46 -5.38 -12.70
C SER A 478 -9.35 -4.60 -11.40
N THR A 479 -9.29 -5.29 -10.26
CA THR A 479 -9.08 -4.67 -8.94
C THR A 479 -7.68 -4.10 -8.80
N LEU A 480 -6.66 -4.79 -9.32
CA LEU A 480 -5.28 -4.32 -9.33
C LEU A 480 -5.11 -3.09 -10.22
N ILE A 481 -5.70 -3.06 -11.41
CA ILE A 481 -5.68 -1.90 -12.31
C ILE A 481 -6.33 -0.69 -11.63
N ARG A 482 -7.44 -0.88 -10.90
CA ARG A 482 -8.10 0.21 -10.15
C ARG A 482 -7.25 0.71 -8.98
N SER A 483 -6.65 -0.20 -8.19
CA SER A 483 -5.74 0.16 -7.10
C SER A 483 -4.48 0.87 -7.61
N GLY A 484 -3.86 0.36 -8.67
CA GLY A 484 -2.74 0.99 -9.36
C GLY A 484 -3.11 2.34 -9.96
N GLY A 485 -4.31 2.47 -10.53
CA GLY A 485 -4.87 3.74 -11.00
C GLY A 485 -5.04 4.76 -9.86
N LEU A 486 -5.50 4.34 -8.69
CA LEU A 486 -5.59 5.21 -7.50
C LEU A 486 -4.20 5.67 -7.02
N LEU A 487 -3.21 4.77 -7.00
CA LEU A 487 -1.82 5.12 -6.67
C LEU A 487 -1.25 6.10 -7.71
N ALA A 488 -1.49 5.88 -9.00
CA ALA A 488 -1.04 6.77 -10.07
C ALA A 488 -1.68 8.17 -9.96
N LEU A 489 -2.96 8.24 -9.58
CA LEU A 489 -3.64 9.52 -9.31
C LEU A 489 -3.14 10.21 -8.03
N ALA A 490 -2.68 9.43 -7.04
CA ALA A 490 -2.08 9.94 -5.81
C ALA A 490 -0.62 10.41 -5.99
N ALA A 491 0.09 9.89 -7.00
CA ALA A 491 1.52 10.14 -7.21
C ALA A 491 1.90 11.62 -7.38
N PRO A 492 1.17 12.48 -8.12
CA PRO A 492 1.49 13.90 -8.21
C PRO A 492 1.48 14.58 -6.84
N LEU A 493 0.45 14.32 -6.02
CA LEU A 493 0.36 14.87 -4.67
C LEU A 493 1.48 14.32 -3.79
N ALA A 494 1.77 13.03 -3.90
CA ALA A 494 2.85 12.40 -3.15
C ALA A 494 4.23 12.98 -3.50
N LEU A 495 4.48 13.27 -4.79
CA LEU A 495 5.73 13.88 -5.26
C LEU A 495 5.86 15.33 -4.79
N THR A 496 4.77 16.12 -4.85
CA THR A 496 4.75 17.48 -4.30
C THR A 496 5.09 17.47 -2.81
N LEU A 497 4.49 16.56 -2.04
CA LEU A 497 4.80 16.42 -0.61
C LEU A 497 6.22 15.88 -0.40
N PHE A 498 6.71 14.94 -1.19
CA PHE A 498 8.07 14.39 -1.06
C PHE A 498 9.16 15.45 -1.18
N VAL A 499 8.98 16.40 -2.09
CA VAL A 499 9.92 17.50 -2.36
C VAL A 499 9.75 18.65 -1.37
N LEU A 500 8.51 19.02 -1.02
CA LEU A 500 8.26 20.25 -0.24
C LEU A 500 8.05 20.01 1.25
N PHE A 501 7.77 18.79 1.69
CA PHE A 501 7.55 18.52 3.11
C PHE A 501 8.83 18.78 3.91
N PRO A 502 8.77 19.58 5.00
CA PRO A 502 9.93 19.92 5.81
C PRO A 502 10.69 18.69 6.32
N ARG A 503 12.01 18.63 6.10
CA ARG A 503 12.87 17.55 6.62
C ARG A 503 13.71 18.06 7.80
N PRO A 504 13.41 17.64 9.05
CA PRO A 504 14.25 18.02 10.19
C PRO A 504 15.61 17.31 10.11
N GLU A 505 16.67 18.01 10.51
CA GLU A 505 18.06 17.51 10.46
C GLU A 505 18.40 16.56 11.62
N SER A 506 17.57 16.54 12.67
CA SER A 506 17.79 15.73 13.87
C SER A 506 16.63 14.76 14.11
N PRO A 507 16.92 13.52 14.56
CA PRO A 507 15.88 12.57 14.93
C PRO A 507 15.05 13.11 16.11
N LEU A 508 13.77 12.76 16.16
CA LEU A 508 12.85 13.17 17.22
C LEU A 508 13.22 12.52 18.57
N TRP A 509 13.75 11.30 18.53
CA TRP A 509 14.32 10.58 19.67
C TRP A 509 15.42 9.61 19.19
N GLN A 510 16.35 9.28 20.09
CA GLN A 510 17.42 8.32 19.82
C GLN A 510 17.25 7.10 20.73
N LEU A 511 17.04 5.93 20.13
CA LEU A 511 17.18 4.65 20.84
C LEU A 511 18.65 4.20 20.67
N PRO A 512 19.29 3.66 21.73
CA PRO A 512 20.62 3.07 21.59
C PRO A 512 20.51 1.82 20.71
N VAL A 513 20.67 1.98 19.41
CA VAL A 513 20.78 0.87 18.47
C VAL A 513 22.19 0.33 18.62
N GLN A 514 22.33 -0.80 19.32
CA GLN A 514 23.59 -1.53 19.38
C GLN A 514 23.91 -2.05 17.98
N GLY A 515 25.08 -1.65 17.48
CA GLY A 515 25.56 -1.98 16.14
C GLY A 515 25.78 -3.48 15.98
N GLY A 516 24.91 -4.13 15.22
CA GLY A 516 25.09 -5.50 14.77
C GLY A 516 25.94 -5.55 13.50
N ALA A 517 27.05 -6.28 13.59
CA ALA A 517 27.98 -6.74 12.55
C ALA A 517 28.95 -5.68 11.94
N SER A 518 30.21 -5.76 12.39
CA SER A 518 31.40 -5.07 11.90
C SER A 518 31.92 -5.68 10.59
N THR A 519 31.32 -5.34 9.45
CA THR A 519 31.85 -5.76 8.13
C THR A 519 32.78 -4.70 7.55
N GLY A 520 33.84 -4.33 8.28
CA GLY A 520 34.80 -3.29 7.88
C GLY A 520 36.13 -3.37 8.63
N LEU A 521 36.98 -2.35 8.45
CA LEU A 521 38.28 -2.23 9.15
C LEU A 521 38.11 -2.35 10.67
N SER A 522 39.14 -2.86 11.36
CA SER A 522 39.15 -3.13 12.81
C SER A 522 40.04 -2.14 13.58
N ASN A 523 39.92 -2.12 14.91
CA ASN A 523 40.83 -1.36 15.79
C ASN A 523 42.18 -2.06 15.98
N GLU A 524 42.30 -3.32 15.56
CA GLU A 524 43.52 -4.10 15.56
C GLU A 524 43.71 -4.82 14.21
N ILE A 525 44.96 -5.19 13.90
CA ILE A 525 45.29 -6.09 12.80
C ILE A 525 45.76 -7.41 13.41
N ARG A 526 45.02 -8.49 13.13
CA ARG A 526 45.45 -9.87 13.39
C ARG A 526 45.57 -10.64 12.08
N ALA A 527 46.55 -11.55 12.01
CA ALA A 527 46.71 -12.43 10.86
C ALA A 527 45.40 -13.16 10.53
N GLY A 528 44.92 -13.01 9.30
CA GLY A 528 43.68 -13.59 8.77
C GLY A 528 42.50 -12.61 8.66
N GLU A 529 42.49 -11.48 9.38
CA GLU A 529 41.34 -10.55 9.36
C GLU A 529 41.19 -9.83 8.02
N TYR A 530 42.28 -9.38 7.42
CA TYR A 530 42.23 -8.75 6.08
C TYR A 530 41.90 -9.76 4.98
N SER A 531 42.18 -11.06 5.18
CA SER A 531 41.76 -12.10 4.22
C SER A 531 40.23 -12.25 4.19
N ASN A 532 39.56 -12.16 5.34
CA ASN A 532 38.09 -12.16 5.40
C ASN A 532 37.49 -10.93 4.70
N LEU A 533 38.10 -9.76 4.87
CA LEU A 533 37.70 -8.54 4.15
C LEU A 533 37.97 -8.66 2.64
N ALA A 534 39.10 -9.23 2.25
CA ALA A 534 39.49 -9.49 0.85
C ALA A 534 38.49 -10.37 0.08
N GLN A 535 37.72 -11.21 0.78
CA GLN A 535 36.67 -12.05 0.19
C GLN A 535 35.31 -11.34 0.11
N ASN A 536 35.15 -10.20 0.79
CA ASN A 536 33.90 -9.46 0.85
C ASN A 536 33.79 -8.45 -0.30
N ARG A 537 32.81 -8.64 -1.18
CA ARG A 537 32.55 -7.76 -2.34
C ARG A 537 31.62 -6.58 -2.03
N ALA A 538 31.18 -6.44 -0.79
CA ALA A 538 30.36 -5.30 -0.37
C ALA A 538 31.10 -3.98 -0.63
N VAL A 539 30.35 -2.95 -1.00
CA VAL A 539 30.92 -1.62 -1.18
C VAL A 539 31.25 -1.03 0.19
N ALA A 540 32.46 -0.52 0.36
CA ALA A 540 32.86 0.25 1.54
C ALA A 540 32.46 1.72 1.35
N PHE A 541 32.78 2.28 0.19
CA PHE A 541 32.39 3.63 -0.19
C PHE A 541 32.50 3.85 -1.70
N ARG A 542 31.88 4.94 -2.18
CA ARG A 542 32.07 5.46 -3.54
C ARG A 542 32.71 6.83 -3.48
N ALA A 543 33.58 7.16 -4.43
CA ALA A 543 34.25 8.45 -4.51
C ALA A 543 33.99 9.13 -5.85
N ASP A 544 33.21 10.21 -5.83
CA ASP A 544 32.90 11.06 -6.98
C ASP A 544 33.93 12.21 -7.05
N PHE A 545 34.77 12.25 -8.08
CA PHE A 545 35.79 13.30 -8.25
C PHE A 545 35.26 14.44 -9.13
N THR A 546 35.67 15.66 -8.82
CA THR A 546 35.50 16.79 -9.74
C THR A 546 36.73 16.88 -10.65
N GLY A 547 36.64 16.30 -11.84
CA GLY A 547 37.72 16.33 -12.84
C GLY A 547 38.33 14.95 -13.11
N ALA A 548 39.64 14.91 -13.39
CA ALA A 548 40.36 13.67 -13.65
C ALA A 548 40.47 12.80 -12.38
N LEU A 549 40.51 11.48 -12.56
CA LEU A 549 40.73 10.54 -11.46
C LEU A 549 42.23 10.46 -11.13
N PRO A 550 42.61 10.32 -9.84
CA PRO A 550 44.00 10.05 -9.44
C PRO A 550 44.54 8.81 -10.12
N SER A 551 45.85 8.74 -10.38
CA SER A 551 46.47 7.52 -10.91
C SER A 551 46.37 6.37 -9.89
N PRO A 552 46.42 5.09 -10.31
CA PRO A 552 46.26 3.96 -9.38
C PRO A 552 47.17 3.98 -8.15
N ASP A 553 48.41 4.46 -8.31
CA ASP A 553 49.44 4.61 -7.28
C ASP A 553 49.18 5.77 -6.28
N GLU A 554 48.23 6.65 -6.59
CA GLU A 554 47.79 7.73 -5.69
C GLU A 554 46.54 7.34 -4.88
N ARG A 555 45.87 6.23 -5.22
CA ARG A 555 44.59 5.81 -4.63
C ARG A 555 44.76 5.06 -3.31
N TYR A 556 45.54 5.61 -2.39
CA TYR A 556 45.70 5.11 -1.03
C TYR A 556 44.72 5.82 -0.09
N TRP A 557 43.66 5.12 0.27
CA TRP A 557 42.60 5.63 1.13
C TRP A 557 42.95 5.36 2.58
N ARG A 558 43.59 6.33 3.23
CA ARG A 558 44.06 6.28 4.61
C ARG A 558 42.89 6.11 5.58
N GLY A 559 43.02 5.17 6.51
CA GLY A 559 42.11 4.99 7.63
C GLY A 559 42.88 4.88 8.96
N PRO A 560 42.71 3.78 9.72
CA PRO A 560 43.35 3.60 11.03
C PRO A 560 44.86 3.35 10.95
N VAL A 561 45.60 3.77 11.99
CA VAL A 561 47.05 3.57 12.12
C VAL A 561 47.38 2.73 13.35
N TYR A 562 48.16 1.66 13.15
CA TYR A 562 48.50 0.67 14.17
C TYR A 562 50.00 0.74 14.51
N GLU A 563 50.30 0.85 15.80
CA GLU A 563 51.64 1.21 16.30
C GLU A 563 52.08 0.29 17.44
N ALA A 564 51.17 -0.21 18.28
CA ALA A 564 51.49 -1.13 19.36
C ALA A 564 51.59 -2.55 18.82
N TYR A 565 52.73 -3.21 19.01
CA TYR A 565 52.92 -4.62 18.65
C TYR A 565 53.14 -5.48 19.90
N ASP A 566 52.29 -6.48 20.09
CA ASP A 566 52.41 -7.44 21.22
C ASP A 566 53.05 -8.77 20.81
N GLY A 567 53.41 -8.93 19.53
CA GLY A 567 53.93 -10.17 18.97
C GLY A 567 52.96 -10.99 18.14
N GLN A 568 51.67 -10.71 18.28
CA GLN A 568 50.62 -11.38 17.54
C GLN A 568 49.77 -10.42 16.73
N SER A 569 49.56 -9.21 17.26
CA SER A 569 48.64 -8.22 16.74
C SER A 569 49.22 -6.81 16.79
N TRP A 570 48.78 -5.98 15.85
CA TRP A 570 49.09 -4.55 15.82
C TRP A 570 47.85 -3.74 16.22
N LYS A 571 47.98 -2.84 17.20
CA LYS A 571 46.86 -2.09 17.78
C LYS A 571 47.04 -0.58 17.63
N GLN A 572 45.92 0.13 17.51
CA GLN A 572 45.92 1.60 17.59
C GLN A 572 46.28 2.05 19.01
N VAL A 573 47.01 3.17 19.10
CA VAL A 573 47.32 3.81 20.38
C VAL A 573 46.91 5.27 20.36
N ARG A 574 46.69 5.83 21.55
CA ARG A 574 46.47 7.26 21.75
C ARG A 574 47.64 7.82 22.51
N ILE A 575 48.55 8.48 21.79
CA ILE A 575 49.65 9.23 22.38
C ILE A 575 49.27 10.72 22.32
N GLY A 576 49.19 11.34 23.49
CA GLY A 576 48.96 12.79 23.61
C GLY A 576 50.13 13.57 23.00
N GLY A 577 49.84 14.72 22.41
CA GLY A 577 50.86 15.55 21.77
C GLY A 577 50.28 16.80 21.13
N PRO A 578 51.14 17.71 20.65
CA PRO A 578 50.72 18.87 19.87
C PRO A 578 50.01 18.44 18.58
N SER A 579 49.33 19.39 17.93
CA SER A 579 48.67 19.15 16.65
C SER A 579 49.64 18.56 15.62
N PRO A 580 49.19 17.59 14.80
CA PRO A 580 50.05 16.95 13.80
C PRO A 580 50.59 17.97 12.79
N SER A 581 51.90 17.89 12.46
CA SER A 581 52.48 18.72 11.40
C SER A 581 52.14 18.13 10.03
N VAL A 582 51.27 18.80 9.27
CA VAL A 582 50.94 18.44 7.89
C VAL A 582 51.43 19.56 6.99
N GLU A 583 52.37 19.25 6.09
CA GLU A 583 52.94 20.21 5.15
C GLU A 583 52.56 19.81 3.71
N PRO A 584 51.46 20.36 3.15
CA PRO A 584 51.05 20.06 1.78
C PRO A 584 52.12 20.43 0.75
N LEU A 585 52.37 19.54 -0.20
CA LEU A 585 53.32 19.79 -1.30
C LEU A 585 52.70 20.82 -2.25
N ALA A 586 53.27 22.03 -2.29
CA ALA A 586 52.70 23.17 -3.04
C ALA A 586 52.55 22.90 -4.55
N SER A 587 53.41 22.08 -5.14
CA SER A 587 53.36 21.69 -6.56
C SER A 587 52.43 20.52 -6.87
N ALA A 588 51.86 19.86 -5.86
CA ALA A 588 51.04 18.67 -6.05
C ALA A 588 49.57 19.03 -6.32
N THR A 589 48.93 18.26 -7.20
CA THR A 589 47.50 18.42 -7.53
C THR A 589 46.62 18.20 -6.30
N ALA A 590 45.67 19.10 -6.07
CA ALA A 590 44.59 18.88 -5.10
C ALA A 590 43.46 18.06 -5.72
N TRP A 591 43.00 17.07 -4.97
CA TRP A 591 41.88 16.22 -5.31
C TRP A 591 40.64 16.69 -4.57
N ASN A 592 39.66 17.14 -5.33
CA ASN A 592 38.32 17.48 -4.83
C ASN A 592 37.38 16.32 -5.13
N TYR A 593 36.82 15.72 -4.08
CA TYR A 593 35.98 14.54 -4.22
C TYR A 593 34.92 14.45 -3.14
N THR A 594 33.84 13.75 -3.47
CA THR A 594 32.74 13.47 -2.55
C THR A 594 32.66 11.98 -2.30
N LEU A 595 32.80 11.59 -1.04
CA LEU A 595 32.68 10.22 -0.57
C LEU A 595 31.25 9.93 -0.18
N THR A 596 30.71 8.82 -0.70
CA THR A 596 29.48 8.20 -0.20
C THR A 596 29.89 6.96 0.62
N LEU A 597 30.01 7.15 1.94
CA LEU A 597 30.42 6.12 2.90
C LEU A 597 29.24 5.21 3.23
N GLU A 598 29.43 3.88 3.15
CA GLU A 598 28.47 2.92 3.68
C GLU A 598 28.63 2.77 5.21
N PRO A 599 27.61 2.29 5.94
CA PRO A 599 27.69 2.10 7.39
C PRO A 599 28.84 1.17 7.77
N SER A 600 29.81 1.67 8.55
CA SER A 600 30.98 0.90 8.99
C SER A 600 30.95 0.59 10.49
N GLY A 601 30.13 1.31 11.28
CA GLY A 601 30.14 1.23 12.74
C GLY A 601 31.39 1.83 13.39
N ASN A 602 32.32 2.37 12.58
CA ASN A 602 33.58 2.94 13.02
C ASN A 602 33.59 4.45 12.84
N PRO A 603 34.46 5.18 13.57
CA PRO A 603 34.50 6.63 13.50
C PRO A 603 35.42 7.16 12.38
N TRP A 604 36.12 6.31 11.62
CA TRP A 604 37.09 6.78 10.62
C TRP A 604 36.44 7.34 9.37
N LEU A 605 37.03 8.43 8.89
CA LEU A 605 36.76 9.02 7.60
C LEU A 605 37.94 8.70 6.69
N LEU A 606 37.68 7.90 5.65
CA LEU A 606 38.73 7.44 4.74
C LEU A 606 39.09 8.57 3.79
N ALA A 607 40.36 8.94 3.69
CA ALA A 607 40.80 10.07 2.87
C ALA A 607 41.99 9.68 1.97
N LEU A 608 42.10 10.32 0.82
CA LEU A 608 43.32 10.24 0.01
C LEU A 608 44.43 11.03 0.70
N ASP A 609 45.58 10.39 0.92
CA ASP A 609 46.78 11.01 1.49
C ASP A 609 46.47 11.91 2.71
N ALA A 610 46.58 13.24 2.58
CA ALA A 610 46.25 14.21 3.62
C ALA A 610 45.06 15.12 3.22
N PRO A 611 43.98 15.18 4.04
CA PRO A 611 42.93 16.17 3.85
C PRO A 611 43.42 17.58 4.20
N LEU A 612 43.15 18.57 3.35
CA LEU A 612 43.50 19.99 3.60
C LEU A 612 42.61 20.59 4.70
N GLU A 613 41.33 20.24 4.67
CA GLU A 613 40.35 20.58 5.68
C GLU A 613 39.57 19.33 6.10
N VAL A 614 39.20 19.27 7.38
CA VAL A 614 38.34 18.21 7.90
C VAL A 614 36.92 18.74 8.10
N PRO A 615 35.87 17.97 7.75
CA PRO A 615 34.49 18.39 7.93
C PRO A 615 34.15 18.67 9.40
N GLN A 616 33.16 19.53 9.65
CA GLN A 616 32.68 19.81 11.01
C GLN A 616 32.36 18.52 11.79
N GLY A 617 32.80 18.46 13.05
CA GLY A 617 32.66 17.27 13.90
C GLY A 617 33.63 16.14 13.58
N THR A 618 34.70 16.42 12.82
CA THR A 618 35.83 15.51 12.53
C THR A 618 37.11 16.11 13.07
N VAL A 619 38.01 15.27 13.59
CA VAL A 619 39.32 15.65 14.10
C VAL A 619 40.39 14.86 13.36
N LEU A 620 41.47 15.53 12.97
CA LEU A 620 42.69 14.87 12.53
C LEU A 620 43.55 14.56 13.76
N THR A 621 43.74 13.28 14.05
CA THR A 621 44.55 12.86 15.22
C THR A 621 46.04 13.04 14.97
N THR A 622 46.86 12.90 16.03
CA THR A 622 48.33 12.86 15.92
C THR A 622 48.82 11.75 14.98
N ALA A 623 48.06 10.67 14.79
CA ALA A 623 48.34 9.61 13.81
C ALA A 623 47.96 9.97 12.37
N PHE A 624 47.55 11.20 12.09
CA PHE A 624 47.08 11.64 10.78
C PHE A 624 45.84 10.88 10.27
N GLN A 625 45.08 10.22 11.15
CA GLN A 625 43.78 9.63 10.80
C GLN A 625 42.66 10.65 11.04
N ALA A 626 41.73 10.77 10.09
CA ALA A 626 40.52 11.59 10.22
C ALA A 626 39.43 10.80 10.96
N VAL A 627 38.98 11.33 12.09
CA VAL A 627 38.06 10.62 13.01
C VAL A 627 36.86 11.51 13.33
N THR A 628 35.67 10.99 13.10
CA THR A 628 34.39 11.62 13.42
C THR A 628 34.03 11.44 14.89
N LEU A 629 33.35 12.42 15.48
CA LEU A 629 32.88 12.36 16.88
C LEU A 629 31.79 11.29 17.09
N ARG A 630 31.09 10.86 16.03
CA ARG A 630 30.03 9.85 16.05
C ARG A 630 30.29 8.80 14.98
N PRO A 631 30.25 7.49 15.30
CA PRO A 631 30.44 6.44 14.32
C PRO A 631 29.52 6.53 13.10
N VAL A 632 30.02 6.09 11.95
CA VAL A 632 29.26 6.07 10.69
C VAL A 632 28.30 4.87 10.69
N ASN A 633 27.13 5.06 11.31
CA ASN A 633 26.09 4.03 11.45
C ASN A 633 25.02 4.07 10.35
N ALA A 634 25.06 5.09 9.50
CA ALA A 634 24.18 5.27 8.35
C ALA A 634 25.01 5.76 7.17
N ARG A 635 24.50 5.55 5.95
CA ARG A 635 25.16 6.05 4.75
C ARG A 635 25.30 7.57 4.84
N ARG A 636 26.51 8.07 4.61
CA ARG A 636 26.82 9.50 4.70
C ARG A 636 27.61 9.97 3.51
N ARG A 637 27.25 11.16 3.00
CA ARG A 637 28.00 11.84 1.93
C ARG A 637 28.88 12.93 2.54
N VAL A 638 30.16 12.95 2.18
CA VAL A 638 31.16 13.89 2.71
C VAL A 638 32.04 14.39 1.57
N THR A 639 32.16 15.70 1.43
CA THR A 639 33.10 16.32 0.50
C THR A 639 34.42 16.57 1.20
N LEU A 640 35.51 16.22 0.53
CA LEU A 640 36.88 16.43 1.00
C LEU A 640 37.71 17.05 -0.12
N GLU A 641 38.66 17.86 0.29
CA GLU A 641 39.81 18.25 -0.53
C GLU A 641 41.06 17.63 0.07
N SER A 642 41.84 16.94 -0.74
CA SER A 642 43.08 16.31 -0.28
C SER A 642 44.25 16.61 -1.21
N ARG A 643 45.45 16.70 -0.66
CA ARG A 643 46.67 16.97 -1.42
C ARG A 643 47.81 16.13 -0.87
N PRO A 644 48.72 15.65 -1.72
CA PRO A 644 49.98 15.06 -1.28
C PRO A 644 50.70 15.95 -0.25
N ALA A 645 51.10 15.40 0.89
CA ALA A 645 51.72 16.17 1.98
C ALA A 645 52.88 15.44 2.65
N ARG A 646 53.83 16.20 3.21
CA ARG A 646 54.80 15.67 4.18
C ARG A 646 54.16 15.63 5.55
N LEU A 647 54.14 14.45 6.16
CA LEU A 647 53.48 14.22 7.45
C LEU A 647 54.54 14.10 8.55
N GLY A 648 54.38 14.82 9.66
CA GLY A 648 55.23 14.64 10.84
C GLY A 648 56.71 15.00 10.61
N VAL A 649 57.02 16.02 9.80
CA VAL A 649 58.41 16.52 9.65
C VAL A 649 59.01 16.88 11.02
N SER A 650 58.19 17.50 11.87
CA SER A 650 58.45 17.66 13.29
C SER A 650 57.46 16.79 14.09
N GLU A 651 57.90 15.60 14.49
CA GLU A 651 57.09 14.61 15.20
C GLU A 651 57.45 14.57 16.70
N ASN A 652 56.50 14.16 17.54
CA ASN A 652 56.73 14.00 18.97
C ASN A 652 57.84 12.93 19.23
N PRO A 653 58.95 13.29 19.90
CA PRO A 653 60.02 12.33 20.21
C PRO A 653 59.55 11.10 20.99
N GLN A 654 58.57 11.25 21.88
CA GLN A 654 58.00 10.13 22.64
C GLN A 654 57.31 9.13 21.71
N ARG A 655 56.67 9.63 20.66
CA ARG A 655 56.01 8.79 19.67
C ARG A 655 57.00 8.11 18.75
N LEU A 656 58.02 8.83 18.28
CA LEU A 656 59.12 8.22 17.52
C LEU A 656 59.80 7.10 18.33
N GLN A 657 60.00 7.30 19.63
CA GLN A 657 60.54 6.26 20.52
C GLN A 657 59.57 5.08 20.66
N PHE A 658 58.27 5.34 20.77
CA PHE A 658 57.25 4.29 20.80
C PHE A 658 57.23 3.47 19.50
N ASP A 659 57.34 4.14 18.36
CA ASP A 659 57.37 3.53 17.03
C ASP A 659 58.69 2.84 16.70
N LEU A 660 59.65 2.80 17.63
CA LEU A 660 60.84 1.93 17.60
C LEU A 660 60.66 0.66 18.44
N SER A 661 59.64 0.61 19.30
CA SER A 661 59.49 -0.47 20.27
C SER A 661 59.12 -1.81 19.60
N LEU A 662 59.79 -2.87 20.06
CA LEU A 662 59.52 -4.26 19.72
C LEU A 662 59.55 -5.10 21.01
N PRO A 663 58.70 -6.13 21.14
CA PRO A 663 58.77 -7.08 22.25
C PRO A 663 60.12 -7.79 22.31
N THR A 664 60.70 -7.93 23.50
CA THR A 664 61.96 -8.64 23.70
C THR A 664 61.82 -10.13 23.42
N GLY A 665 62.84 -10.71 22.77
CA GLY A 665 62.92 -12.16 22.50
C GLY A 665 62.02 -12.67 21.38
N GLN A 666 61.30 -11.80 20.67
CA GLN A 666 60.44 -12.21 19.55
C GLN A 666 61.12 -12.05 18.18
N SER A 667 60.89 -13.03 17.30
CA SER A 667 61.38 -13.09 15.92
C SER A 667 62.87 -12.72 15.82
N PRO A 668 63.75 -13.47 16.51
CA PRO A 668 65.16 -13.10 16.67
C PRO A 668 65.92 -13.04 15.33
N ARG A 669 65.53 -13.83 14.32
CA ARG A 669 66.19 -13.80 13.01
C ARG A 669 65.84 -12.54 12.25
N ALA A 670 64.59 -12.09 12.30
CA ALA A 670 64.15 -10.84 11.71
C ALA A 670 64.78 -9.64 12.43
N ALA A 671 64.91 -9.71 13.76
CA ALA A 671 65.59 -8.69 14.54
C ALA A 671 67.05 -8.56 14.11
N ALA A 672 67.80 -9.67 14.05
CA ALA A 672 69.18 -9.69 13.58
C ALA A 672 69.33 -9.19 12.14
N LEU A 673 68.39 -9.54 11.24
CA LEU A 673 68.38 -9.03 9.87
C LEU A 673 68.20 -7.51 9.83
N GLY A 674 67.21 -6.96 10.55
CA GLY A 674 67.01 -5.51 10.62
C GLY A 674 68.21 -4.80 11.25
N GLU A 675 68.79 -5.35 12.32
CA GLU A 675 69.99 -4.82 12.97
C GLU A 675 71.19 -4.72 12.03
N SER A 676 71.36 -5.70 11.13
CA SER A 676 72.43 -5.69 10.12
C SER A 676 72.37 -4.46 9.19
N TRP A 677 71.20 -3.85 9.03
CA TRP A 677 71.00 -2.66 8.19
C TRP A 677 71.27 -1.35 8.92
N ARG A 678 71.49 -1.34 10.24
CA ARG A 678 71.70 -0.09 11.00
C ARG A 678 72.87 0.74 10.49
N GLY A 679 73.89 0.12 9.89
CA GLY A 679 75.02 0.81 9.27
C GLY A 679 74.68 1.60 7.99
N LEU A 680 73.55 1.31 7.33
CA LEU A 680 73.09 2.00 6.13
C LEU A 680 72.43 3.35 6.49
N PRO A 681 72.45 4.34 5.57
CA PRO A 681 71.62 5.54 5.71
C PRO A 681 70.13 5.16 5.76
N PRO A 682 69.25 5.98 6.38
CA PRO A 682 67.83 5.63 6.55
C PRO A 682 67.14 5.11 5.28
N GLN A 683 67.38 5.77 4.14
CA GLN A 683 66.80 5.37 2.85
C GLN A 683 67.38 4.05 2.34
N GLY A 684 68.66 3.80 2.60
CA GLY A 684 69.29 2.52 2.32
C GLY A 684 68.71 1.37 3.15
N ARG A 685 68.26 1.63 4.38
CA ARG A 685 67.59 0.61 5.22
C ARG A 685 66.21 0.24 4.66
N ILE A 686 65.44 1.24 4.24
CA ILE A 686 64.14 1.05 3.59
C ILE A 686 64.31 0.23 2.31
N GLU A 687 65.24 0.63 1.43
CA GLU A 687 65.48 -0.09 0.18
C GLU A 687 66.00 -1.51 0.42
N ALA A 688 66.88 -1.73 1.41
CA ALA A 688 67.33 -3.09 1.77
C ALA A 688 66.17 -4.02 2.16
N GLY A 689 65.19 -3.51 2.92
CA GLY A 689 63.98 -4.26 3.25
C GLY A 689 63.11 -4.58 2.02
N LEU A 690 62.95 -3.61 1.12
CA LEU A 690 62.19 -3.81 -0.12
C LEU A 690 62.91 -4.80 -1.07
N ASP A 691 64.23 -4.70 -1.20
CA ASP A 691 65.06 -5.60 -2.00
C ASP A 691 65.01 -7.04 -1.47
N TYR A 692 65.00 -7.21 -0.14
CA TYR A 692 64.85 -8.52 0.49
C TYR A 692 63.52 -9.18 0.08
N LEU A 693 62.41 -8.44 0.11
CA LEU A 693 61.10 -8.94 -0.32
C LEU A 693 61.03 -9.20 -1.83
N ARG A 694 61.64 -8.31 -2.63
CA ARG A 694 61.67 -8.39 -4.10
C ARG A 694 62.44 -9.62 -4.60
N ARG A 695 63.57 -9.96 -3.95
CA ARG A 695 64.46 -11.05 -4.36
C ARG A 695 64.24 -12.34 -3.56
N GLY A 696 63.53 -12.29 -2.44
CA GLY A 696 63.39 -13.41 -1.50
C GLY A 696 62.44 -14.53 -1.92
N GLY A 697 61.86 -14.49 -3.12
CA GLY A 697 60.93 -15.52 -3.62
C GLY A 697 59.58 -15.53 -2.90
N PHE A 698 59.08 -14.35 -2.52
CA PHE A 698 57.79 -14.18 -1.85
C PHE A 698 56.61 -14.30 -2.83
N SER A 699 55.46 -14.78 -2.35
CA SER A 699 54.23 -14.91 -3.14
C SER A 699 53.02 -14.32 -2.42
N TYR A 700 52.18 -13.60 -3.17
CA TYR A 700 50.98 -12.94 -2.68
C TYR A 700 49.74 -13.83 -2.84
N THR A 701 49.10 -14.19 -1.72
CA THR A 701 47.96 -15.12 -1.70
C THR A 701 46.95 -14.78 -0.59
N LEU A 702 45.67 -15.08 -0.82
CA LEU A 702 44.59 -14.97 0.19
C LEU A 702 44.51 -16.18 1.12
N SER A 703 45.23 -17.25 0.82
CA SER A 703 45.22 -18.49 1.61
C SER A 703 46.65 -18.90 2.02
N PRO A 704 47.36 -18.04 2.77
CA PRO A 704 48.69 -18.39 3.26
C PRO A 704 48.62 -19.50 4.32
N PRO A 705 49.69 -20.29 4.50
CA PRO A 705 49.78 -21.24 5.60
C PRO A 705 49.62 -20.56 6.97
N LEU A 706 49.00 -21.24 7.94
CA LEU A 706 48.86 -20.73 9.30
C LEU A 706 50.24 -20.53 9.94
N LEU A 707 50.46 -19.33 10.49
CA LEU A 707 51.69 -19.00 11.20
C LEU A 707 51.55 -19.32 12.69
N PRO A 708 52.64 -19.79 13.34
CA PRO A 708 52.67 -20.06 14.79
C PRO A 708 52.31 -18.83 15.61
N ALA A 709 51.95 -18.99 16.89
CA ALA A 709 51.61 -17.84 17.74
C ALA A 709 52.84 -17.02 18.18
N GLN A 710 54.01 -17.66 18.26
CA GLN A 710 55.30 -17.03 18.53
C GLN A 710 56.12 -16.92 17.25
N ASP A 711 57.03 -15.95 17.21
CA ASP A 711 58.00 -15.74 16.11
C ASP A 711 57.37 -15.71 14.71
N ARG A 712 56.20 -15.08 14.62
CA ARG A 712 55.39 -14.98 13.39
C ARG A 712 56.14 -14.35 12.23
N VAL A 713 56.89 -13.29 12.52
CA VAL A 713 57.66 -12.56 11.51
C VAL A 713 58.76 -13.46 10.96
N ASP A 714 59.44 -14.23 11.81
CA ASP A 714 60.44 -15.22 11.38
C ASP A 714 59.81 -16.34 10.55
N ALA A 715 58.69 -16.89 11.01
CA ALA A 715 57.96 -17.95 10.33
C ALA A 715 57.51 -17.53 8.91
N PHE A 716 57.16 -16.25 8.73
CA PHE A 716 56.83 -15.70 7.41
C PHE A 716 58.08 -15.40 6.56
N LEU A 717 59.03 -14.60 7.06
CA LEU A 717 60.17 -14.10 6.29
C LEU A 717 61.15 -15.20 5.88
N PHE A 718 61.30 -16.23 6.71
CA PHE A 718 62.28 -17.30 6.50
C PHE A 718 61.66 -18.69 6.31
N GLY A 719 60.36 -18.84 6.57
CA GLY A 719 59.62 -20.08 6.40
C GLY A 719 58.70 -20.02 5.18
N THR A 720 57.45 -19.60 5.40
CA THR A 720 56.36 -19.75 4.42
C THR A 720 56.55 -18.89 3.17
N ARG A 721 57.03 -17.65 3.31
CA ARG A 721 57.17 -16.62 2.27
C ARG A 721 55.90 -16.41 1.40
N GLN A 722 54.76 -16.81 1.94
CA GLN A 722 53.45 -16.74 1.31
C GLN A 722 52.55 -15.97 2.25
N GLY A 723 51.97 -14.88 1.76
CA GLY A 723 51.24 -13.96 2.62
C GLY A 723 50.35 -13.01 1.85
N PHE A 724 49.60 -12.23 2.62
CA PHE A 724 48.78 -11.13 2.14
C PHE A 724 49.33 -9.78 2.62
N CYS A 725 48.71 -8.65 2.26
CA CYS A 725 49.25 -7.31 2.55
C CYS A 725 49.58 -7.09 4.03
N GLU A 726 48.77 -7.62 4.94
CA GLU A 726 49.03 -7.59 6.38
C GLU A 726 50.36 -8.27 6.76
N HIS A 727 50.75 -9.37 6.12
CA HIS A 727 51.98 -10.11 6.44
C HIS A 727 53.21 -9.32 6.00
N TYR A 728 53.14 -8.73 4.80
CA TYR A 728 54.20 -7.88 4.25
C TYR A 728 54.35 -6.59 5.07
N ALA A 729 53.25 -5.89 5.37
CA ALA A 729 53.28 -4.66 6.17
C ALA A 729 53.81 -4.91 7.58
N GLN A 730 53.32 -5.94 8.28
CA GLN A 730 53.77 -6.29 9.63
C GLN A 730 55.26 -6.64 9.66
N SER A 731 55.70 -7.49 8.74
CA SER A 731 57.10 -7.93 8.71
C SER A 731 58.04 -6.81 8.31
N PHE A 732 57.63 -5.96 7.37
CA PHE A 732 58.42 -4.80 6.96
C PHE A 732 58.54 -3.78 8.09
N VAL A 733 57.44 -3.44 8.77
CA VAL A 733 57.49 -2.53 9.94
C VAL A 733 58.37 -3.11 11.05
N PHE A 734 58.26 -4.41 11.34
CA PHE A 734 59.14 -5.08 12.31
C PHE A 734 60.62 -4.92 11.93
N LEU A 735 60.98 -5.19 10.67
CA LEU A 735 62.34 -5.03 10.17
C LEU A 735 62.83 -3.58 10.26
N MET A 736 61.99 -2.59 9.94
CA MET A 736 62.35 -1.17 10.04
C MET A 736 62.59 -0.73 11.48
N ARG A 737 61.75 -1.18 12.42
CA ARG A 737 61.95 -0.95 13.86
C ARG A 737 63.25 -1.56 14.35
N ALA A 738 63.53 -2.82 13.97
CA ALA A 738 64.79 -3.49 14.28
C ALA A 738 66.01 -2.77 13.67
N ALA A 739 65.86 -2.22 12.45
CA ALA A 739 66.84 -1.37 11.77
C ALA A 739 66.95 0.05 12.35
N GLY A 740 66.27 0.35 13.45
CA GLY A 740 66.36 1.63 14.15
C GLY A 740 65.64 2.78 13.44
N LEU A 741 64.60 2.49 12.65
CA LEU A 741 63.72 3.50 12.07
C LEU A 741 62.33 3.43 12.71
N PRO A 742 61.77 4.55 13.19
CA PRO A 742 60.39 4.56 13.67
C PRO A 742 59.46 4.17 12.52
N ALA A 743 58.64 3.16 12.72
CA ALA A 743 57.78 2.60 11.68
C ALA A 743 56.43 2.17 12.24
N ARG A 744 55.38 2.25 11.43
CA ARG A 744 54.01 1.88 11.80
C ARG A 744 53.21 1.36 10.62
N ILE A 745 52.09 0.69 10.91
CA ILE A 745 51.20 0.16 9.88
C ILE A 745 50.02 1.10 9.69
N VAL A 746 49.66 1.38 8.45
CA VAL A 746 48.43 2.10 8.10
C VAL A 746 47.46 1.13 7.45
N GLY A 747 46.27 1.03 8.01
CA GLY A 747 45.15 0.34 7.42
C GLY A 747 44.28 1.29 6.61
N GLY A 748 43.69 0.76 5.56
CA GLY A 748 42.84 1.54 4.67
C GLY A 748 42.33 0.71 3.52
N TYR A 749 42.15 1.36 2.38
CA TYR A 749 41.82 0.73 1.11
C TYR A 749 42.79 1.18 0.04
N LEU A 750 43.04 0.34 -0.95
CA LEU A 750 43.91 0.63 -2.07
C LEU A 750 43.18 0.41 -3.40
N GLY A 751 43.13 1.46 -4.21
CA GLY A 751 42.60 1.43 -5.57
C GLY A 751 41.14 1.86 -5.65
N GLY A 752 40.31 0.99 -6.22
CA GLY A 752 38.90 1.24 -6.54
C GLY A 752 38.60 0.93 -8.00
N GLU A 753 37.46 0.29 -8.23
CA GLU A 753 36.93 -0.04 -9.56
C GLU A 753 36.29 1.21 -10.17
N GLN A 754 36.78 1.64 -11.33
CA GLN A 754 36.17 2.77 -12.04
C GLN A 754 34.84 2.36 -12.65
N ASN A 755 33.79 3.14 -12.38
CA ASN A 755 32.53 3.02 -13.10
C ASN A 755 32.54 3.98 -14.32
N PRO A 756 32.66 3.47 -15.56
CA PRO A 756 32.78 4.32 -16.74
C PRO A 756 31.50 5.10 -17.05
N ASP A 757 30.32 4.57 -16.72
CA ASP A 757 29.02 5.21 -16.97
C ASP A 757 28.65 6.23 -15.86
N GLY A 758 29.36 6.17 -14.74
CA GLY A 758 29.13 7.00 -13.55
C GLY A 758 30.18 8.09 -13.31
N GLY A 759 31.42 7.91 -13.77
CA GLY A 759 32.51 8.85 -13.55
C GLY A 759 33.08 8.85 -12.13
N TYR A 760 32.91 7.75 -11.37
CA TYR A 760 33.32 7.63 -9.97
C TYR A 760 34.06 6.31 -9.68
N LEU A 761 34.73 6.23 -8.53
CA LEU A 761 35.39 5.02 -8.05
C LEU A 761 34.49 4.26 -7.06
N ILE A 762 34.38 2.95 -7.24
CA ILE A 762 33.74 2.02 -6.31
C ILE A 762 34.85 1.35 -5.51
N VAL A 763 34.90 1.59 -4.20
CA VAL A 763 35.85 0.93 -3.30
C VAL A 763 35.11 -0.10 -2.46
N ARG A 764 35.54 -1.35 -2.55
CA ARG A 764 34.90 -2.50 -1.89
C ARG A 764 35.68 -2.93 -0.66
N GLN A 765 35.03 -3.72 0.20
CA GLN A 765 35.66 -4.37 1.35
C GLN A 765 36.89 -5.19 0.92
N GLN A 766 36.81 -5.84 -0.24
CA GLN A 766 37.94 -6.58 -0.82
C GLN A 766 39.16 -5.72 -1.17
N ASP A 767 38.98 -4.40 -1.34
CA ASP A 767 40.07 -3.48 -1.65
C ASP A 767 40.82 -3.03 -0.39
N ALA A 768 40.43 -3.54 0.80
CA ALA A 768 41.13 -3.32 2.06
C ALA A 768 42.61 -3.64 1.90
N HIS A 769 43.44 -2.77 2.47
CA HIS A 769 44.88 -2.83 2.31
C HIS A 769 45.60 -2.33 3.56
N ALA A 770 46.80 -2.84 3.76
CA ALA A 770 47.70 -2.42 4.81
C ALA A 770 49.07 -2.13 4.20
N TRP A 771 49.64 -0.98 4.57
CA TRP A 771 50.98 -0.56 4.14
C TRP A 771 51.77 -0.02 5.33
N ALA A 772 53.06 0.27 5.12
CA ALA A 772 53.95 0.80 6.15
C ALA A 772 54.13 2.32 6.00
N GLU A 773 54.35 2.99 7.12
CA GLU A 773 54.95 4.31 7.15
C GLU A 773 56.26 4.24 7.93
N VAL A 774 57.31 4.85 7.40
CA VAL A 774 58.63 4.92 8.04
C VAL A 774 59.01 6.38 8.20
N TRP A 775 59.38 6.78 9.41
CA TRP A 775 59.79 8.15 9.69
C TRP A 775 61.27 8.34 9.37
N VAL A 776 61.57 9.40 8.60
CA VAL A 776 62.94 9.78 8.24
C VAL A 776 63.15 11.24 8.63
N GLY A 777 64.23 11.50 9.38
CA GLY A 777 64.57 12.84 9.86
C GLY A 777 64.64 13.86 8.72
N GLY A 778 63.97 15.01 8.92
CA GLY A 778 63.88 16.09 7.94
C GLY A 778 62.93 15.84 6.75
N GLN A 779 62.40 14.62 6.60
CA GLN A 779 61.41 14.28 5.56
C GLN A 779 60.04 13.91 6.12
N GLY A 780 59.98 13.47 7.38
CA GLY A 780 58.75 13.02 8.04
C GLY A 780 58.42 11.55 7.75
N TRP A 781 57.16 11.19 7.94
CA TRP A 781 56.59 9.88 7.63
C TRP A 781 56.50 9.67 6.12
N GLN A 782 57.12 8.60 5.63
CA GLN A 782 57.09 8.19 4.24
C GLN A 782 56.25 6.92 4.07
N ARG A 783 55.28 6.96 3.15
CA ARG A 783 54.49 5.79 2.76
C ARG A 783 55.38 4.80 2.01
N VAL A 784 55.42 3.56 2.49
CA VAL A 784 56.12 2.44 1.87
C VAL A 784 55.16 1.25 1.78
N ASP A 785 54.90 0.76 0.56
CA ASP A 785 54.08 -0.45 0.37
C ASP A 785 54.96 -1.67 0.04
N PRO A 786 55.29 -2.52 1.04
CA PRO A 786 56.06 -3.73 0.79
C PRO A 786 55.32 -4.76 -0.07
N THR A 787 54.00 -4.66 -0.20
CA THR A 787 53.24 -5.52 -1.12
C THR A 787 53.53 -5.18 -2.57
N ALA A 788 53.77 -3.89 -2.87
CA ALA A 788 53.95 -3.40 -4.23
C ALA A 788 55.20 -3.99 -4.92
N VAL A 789 56.23 -4.38 -4.16
CA VAL A 789 57.44 -5.01 -4.73
C VAL A 789 57.27 -6.50 -5.03
N VAL A 790 56.29 -7.17 -4.41
CA VAL A 790 56.00 -8.60 -4.63
C VAL A 790 54.86 -8.80 -5.63
N ALA A 791 53.83 -7.96 -5.55
CA ALA A 791 52.69 -7.97 -6.46
C ALA A 791 52.35 -6.55 -6.94
N PRO A 792 53.12 -5.97 -7.88
CA PRO A 792 52.87 -4.62 -8.42
C PRO A 792 51.44 -4.43 -8.96
N ALA A 793 50.83 -5.49 -9.50
CA ALA A 793 49.45 -5.47 -9.97
C ALA A 793 48.44 -5.15 -8.85
N ARG A 794 48.77 -5.34 -7.57
CA ARG A 794 47.88 -4.96 -6.45
C ARG A 794 47.63 -3.45 -6.41
N VAL A 795 48.63 -2.66 -6.79
CA VAL A 795 48.57 -1.20 -6.90
C VAL A 795 47.98 -0.79 -8.25
N ASN A 796 48.50 -1.36 -9.34
CA ASN A 796 48.19 -0.87 -10.69
C ASN A 796 46.87 -1.42 -11.28
N ALA A 797 46.44 -2.59 -10.83
CA ALA A 797 45.42 -3.40 -11.50
C ALA A 797 44.36 -4.03 -10.57
N GLY A 798 44.44 -3.75 -9.26
CA GLY A 798 43.51 -4.24 -8.23
C GLY A 798 43.75 -5.68 -7.76
N LEU A 799 43.06 -6.08 -6.69
CA LEU A 799 43.27 -7.36 -6.00
C LEU A 799 43.07 -8.58 -6.91
N SER A 800 41.97 -8.64 -7.67
CA SER A 800 41.66 -9.80 -8.53
C SER A 800 42.73 -10.05 -9.59
N THR A 801 43.30 -8.98 -10.14
CA THR A 801 44.41 -9.09 -11.09
C THR A 801 45.69 -9.50 -10.37
N ALA A 802 45.96 -8.95 -9.18
CA ALA A 802 47.15 -9.28 -8.40
C ALA A 802 47.25 -10.75 -8.02
N LEU A 803 46.13 -11.41 -7.74
CA LEU A 803 46.09 -12.83 -7.37
C LEU A 803 46.35 -13.78 -8.56
N THR A 804 46.02 -13.35 -9.77
CA THR A 804 46.13 -14.20 -10.98
C THR A 804 47.33 -13.84 -11.85
N ARG A 805 47.69 -12.55 -11.91
CA ARG A 805 48.79 -11.97 -12.68
C ARG A 805 49.48 -10.88 -11.83
N PRO A 806 50.32 -11.27 -10.84
CA PRO A 806 50.94 -10.33 -9.90
C PRO A 806 51.78 -9.21 -10.55
N GLN A 807 52.31 -9.45 -11.75
CA GLN A 807 53.16 -8.51 -12.49
C GLN A 807 52.42 -7.67 -13.54
N ALA A 808 51.10 -7.77 -13.64
CA ALA A 808 50.32 -7.01 -14.62
C ALA A 808 50.34 -5.49 -14.36
N GLY A 809 50.54 -4.70 -15.42
CA GLY A 809 50.53 -3.23 -15.35
C GLY A 809 49.15 -2.58 -15.36
N ALA A 810 48.09 -3.33 -15.69
CA ALA A 810 46.72 -2.81 -15.73
C ALA A 810 45.69 -3.94 -15.49
N ALA A 811 44.49 -3.55 -15.05
CA ALA A 811 43.38 -4.48 -14.85
C ALA A 811 42.88 -5.07 -16.18
N ALA A 812 42.33 -6.29 -16.13
CA ALA A 812 41.61 -6.83 -17.28
C ALA A 812 40.34 -6.00 -17.56
N PRO A 813 39.97 -5.79 -18.83
CA PRO A 813 38.71 -5.12 -19.14
C PRO A 813 37.51 -5.93 -18.61
N PRO A 814 36.44 -5.26 -18.13
CA PRO A 814 35.28 -5.95 -17.60
C PRO A 814 34.56 -6.76 -18.68
N THR A 815 34.13 -7.96 -18.31
CA THR A 815 33.28 -8.80 -19.16
C THR A 815 31.95 -8.12 -19.46
N SER A 816 31.18 -8.63 -20.44
CA SER A 816 29.85 -8.07 -20.77
C SER A 816 28.89 -8.07 -19.57
N LEU A 817 28.93 -9.13 -18.75
CA LEU A 817 28.16 -9.22 -17.50
C LEU A 817 28.67 -8.22 -16.45
N GLY A 818 29.99 -8.05 -16.34
CA GLY A 818 30.60 -7.03 -15.47
C GLY A 818 30.17 -5.61 -15.87
N ARG A 819 30.14 -5.30 -17.17
CA ARG A 819 29.65 -4.02 -17.71
C ARG A 819 28.18 -3.77 -17.38
N LEU A 820 27.32 -4.80 -17.48
CA LEU A 820 25.93 -4.68 -17.04
C LEU A 820 25.84 -4.41 -15.53
N GLY A 821 26.66 -5.09 -14.72
CA GLY A 821 26.75 -4.83 -13.28
C GLY A 821 27.13 -3.39 -12.96
N LEU A 822 28.13 -2.83 -13.64
CA LEU A 822 28.55 -1.43 -13.50
C LEU A 822 27.45 -0.44 -13.92
N ARG A 823 26.69 -0.74 -14.99
CA ARG A 823 25.53 0.07 -15.40
C ARG A 823 24.43 0.08 -14.36
N LEU A 824 24.11 -1.08 -13.80
CA LEU A 824 23.13 -1.21 -12.73
C LEU A 824 23.59 -0.48 -11.47
N ASP A 825 24.89 -0.55 -11.14
CA ASP A 825 25.48 0.23 -10.04
C ASP A 825 25.40 1.75 -10.30
N ALA A 826 25.69 2.20 -11.53
CA ALA A 826 25.54 3.61 -11.92
C ALA A 826 24.10 4.10 -11.76
N TRP A 827 23.12 3.31 -12.20
CA TRP A 827 21.71 3.62 -12.02
C TRP A 827 21.30 3.63 -10.53
N GLN A 828 21.74 2.63 -9.76
CA GLN A 828 21.53 2.55 -8.33
C GLN A 828 22.13 3.75 -7.59
N ASN A 829 23.35 4.18 -7.96
CA ASN A 829 24.02 5.32 -7.34
C ASN A 829 23.26 6.62 -7.62
N ARG A 830 22.88 6.86 -8.88
CA ARG A 830 22.04 8.02 -9.25
C ARG A 830 20.72 8.04 -8.50
N TRP A 831 20.06 6.88 -8.35
CA TRP A 831 18.86 6.74 -7.53
C TRP A 831 19.12 7.09 -6.06
N ASN A 832 20.24 6.59 -5.52
CA ASN A 832 20.63 6.88 -4.14
C ASN A 832 20.87 8.38 -3.94
N ASP A 833 21.56 9.06 -4.86
CA ASP A 833 21.85 10.48 -4.75
C ASP A 833 20.60 11.35 -4.85
N LEU A 834 19.71 11.04 -5.80
CA LEU A 834 18.51 11.85 -6.08
C LEU A 834 17.36 11.59 -5.10
N VAL A 835 17.17 10.35 -4.68
CA VAL A 835 15.96 9.92 -3.94
C VAL A 835 16.28 9.55 -2.51
N VAL A 836 17.29 8.72 -2.27
CA VAL A 836 17.62 8.25 -0.92
C VAL A 836 18.32 9.34 -0.11
N GLY A 837 19.28 10.03 -0.72
CA GLY A 837 20.09 11.10 -0.14
C GLY A 837 19.40 12.46 -0.11
N TYR A 838 18.16 12.57 -0.60
CA TYR A 838 17.40 13.80 -0.52
C TYR A 838 17.10 14.13 0.95
N ASP A 839 17.87 15.03 1.56
CA ASP A 839 17.78 15.42 2.96
C ASP A 839 17.39 16.91 3.11
N GLY A 840 17.46 17.45 4.33
CA GLY A 840 17.17 18.87 4.58
C GLY A 840 18.12 19.80 3.81
N GLY A 841 19.39 19.44 3.70
CA GLY A 841 20.40 20.22 2.97
C GLY A 841 20.15 20.25 1.46
N GLN A 842 19.87 19.10 0.84
CA GLN A 842 19.48 19.04 -0.57
C GLN A 842 18.16 19.79 -0.83
N GLN A 843 17.19 19.69 0.07
CA GLN A 843 15.94 20.43 -0.02
C GLN A 843 16.19 21.95 0.00
N GLN A 844 17.00 22.44 0.93
CA GLN A 844 17.34 23.86 1.02
C GLN A 844 18.09 24.36 -0.23
N ALA A 845 19.03 23.58 -0.75
CA ALA A 845 19.73 23.92 -1.99
C ALA A 845 18.78 23.98 -3.20
N LEU A 846 17.81 23.07 -3.28
CA LEU A 846 16.80 23.07 -4.34
C LEU A 846 15.84 24.26 -4.22
N LEU A 847 15.34 24.55 -3.02
CA LEU A 847 14.45 25.69 -2.77
C LEU A 847 15.15 27.03 -3.04
N ALA A 848 16.44 27.15 -2.67
CA ALA A 848 17.25 28.32 -2.96
C ALA A 848 17.42 28.52 -4.48
N ARG A 849 17.74 27.47 -5.24
CA ARG A 849 17.82 27.51 -6.70
C ARG A 849 16.50 27.88 -7.37
N ALA A 850 15.38 27.48 -6.78
CA ALA A 850 14.03 27.80 -7.27
C ALA A 850 13.56 29.22 -6.87
N GLY A 851 14.36 30.00 -6.14
CA GLY A 851 13.97 31.33 -5.65
C GLY A 851 12.94 31.30 -4.51
N LEU A 852 12.68 30.13 -3.92
CA LEU A 852 11.77 29.96 -2.78
C LEU A 852 12.47 30.19 -1.43
N GLY A 853 13.80 30.29 -1.41
CA GLY A 853 14.58 30.47 -0.19
C GLY A 853 14.63 29.18 0.64
N GLY A 854 14.28 29.26 1.92
CA GLY A 854 14.22 28.12 2.83
C GLY A 854 12.81 27.62 3.11
N VAL A 855 12.69 26.51 3.84
CA VAL A 855 11.40 26.02 4.34
C VAL A 855 10.79 27.06 5.28
N GLY A 856 9.50 27.36 5.12
CA GLY A 856 8.76 28.30 5.96
C GLY A 856 8.84 29.78 5.54
N THR A 857 9.57 30.11 4.47
CA THR A 857 9.55 31.46 3.90
C THR A 857 8.18 31.80 3.29
N VAL A 858 7.88 33.09 3.14
CA VAL A 858 6.65 33.57 2.48
C VAL A 858 6.44 32.96 1.07
N PRO A 859 7.43 32.97 0.15
CA PRO A 859 7.27 32.34 -1.17
C PRO A 859 7.01 30.82 -1.07
N TYR A 860 7.66 30.12 -0.15
CA TYR A 860 7.38 28.69 0.11
C TYR A 860 5.92 28.47 0.55
N LEU A 861 5.44 29.25 1.52
CA LEU A 861 4.07 29.15 2.05
C LEU A 861 3.00 29.52 1.01
N ALA A 862 3.31 30.41 0.07
CA ALA A 862 2.41 30.80 -1.02
C ALA A 862 2.36 29.75 -2.15
N VAL A 863 3.50 29.16 -2.53
CA VAL A 863 3.61 28.22 -3.65
C VAL A 863 3.12 26.82 -3.29
N LEU A 864 3.31 26.38 -2.05
CA LEU A 864 2.88 25.06 -1.57
C LEU A 864 1.38 24.75 -1.84
N PRO A 865 0.40 25.58 -1.42
CA PRO A 865 -1.01 25.30 -1.67
C PRO A 865 -1.35 25.31 -3.17
N LEU A 866 -0.70 26.18 -3.96
CA LEU A 866 -0.87 26.20 -5.42
C LEU A 866 -0.45 24.87 -6.05
N LEU A 867 0.73 24.35 -5.68
CA LEU A 867 1.23 23.07 -6.18
C LEU A 867 0.35 21.89 -5.74
N ILE A 868 -0.18 21.91 -4.51
CA ILE A 868 -1.15 20.91 -4.05
C ILE A 868 -2.41 20.96 -4.92
N VAL A 869 -2.96 22.15 -5.22
CA VAL A 869 -4.13 22.29 -6.09
C VAL A 869 -3.84 21.76 -7.50
N LEU A 870 -2.67 22.09 -8.08
CA LEU A 870 -2.24 21.59 -9.38
C LEU A 870 -2.10 20.06 -9.39
N ALA A 871 -1.55 19.47 -8.33
CA ALA A 871 -1.41 18.03 -8.17
C ALA A 871 -2.75 17.28 -8.12
N LEU A 872 -3.84 17.95 -7.73
CA LEU A 872 -5.20 17.40 -7.69
C LEU A 872 -5.95 17.51 -9.04
N LEU A 873 -5.46 18.31 -10.00
CA LEU A 873 -6.11 18.51 -11.30
C LEU A 873 -6.21 17.23 -12.16
N PRO A 874 -5.18 16.36 -12.26
CA PRO A 874 -5.27 15.10 -13.01
C PRO A 874 -6.39 14.20 -12.50
N ALA A 875 -6.57 14.11 -11.18
CA ALA A 875 -7.64 13.34 -10.57
C ALA A 875 -9.02 13.93 -10.89
N ARG A 876 -9.16 15.27 -10.81
CA ARG A 876 -10.37 15.98 -11.22
C ARG A 876 -10.71 15.73 -12.69
N TRP A 877 -9.72 15.71 -13.57
CA TRP A 877 -9.88 15.42 -15.00
C TRP A 877 -10.25 13.95 -15.26
N TRP A 878 -9.57 13.02 -14.58
CA TRP A 878 -9.83 11.58 -14.68
C TRP A 878 -11.27 11.25 -14.28
N TRP A 879 -11.75 11.76 -13.13
CA TRP A 879 -13.12 11.50 -12.68
C TRP A 879 -14.19 12.17 -13.55
N ARG A 880 -13.86 13.26 -14.26
CA ARG A 880 -14.74 13.85 -15.28
C ARG A 880 -14.91 12.90 -16.47
N ARG A 881 -13.85 12.20 -16.89
CA ARG A 881 -13.89 11.24 -18.01
C ARG A 881 -14.49 9.89 -17.63
N ALA A 882 -14.25 9.41 -16.41
CA ALA A 882 -14.66 8.08 -15.94
C ALA A 882 -16.19 7.90 -15.77
N ALA A 883 -16.98 8.97 -15.72
CA ALA A 883 -18.44 8.90 -15.61
C ALA A 883 -19.17 8.69 -16.95
N ARG A 884 -18.43 8.46 -18.05
CA ARG A 884 -19.02 8.17 -19.35
C ARG A 884 -19.40 6.69 -19.43
N PRO A 885 -20.62 6.33 -19.86
CA PRO A 885 -21.01 4.93 -20.08
C PRO A 885 -19.99 4.20 -20.96
N ARG A 886 -19.67 2.94 -20.62
CA ARG A 886 -18.67 2.14 -21.36
C ARG A 886 -19.14 1.82 -22.76
N ASP A 887 -20.42 1.48 -22.93
CA ASP A 887 -21.04 1.25 -24.23
C ASP A 887 -21.07 2.55 -25.05
N PRO A 888 -20.45 2.58 -26.25
CA PRO A 888 -20.41 3.76 -27.10
C PRO A 888 -21.81 4.25 -27.54
N ALA A 889 -22.81 3.37 -27.68
CA ALA A 889 -24.18 3.77 -27.99
C ALA A 889 -24.87 4.45 -26.80
N VAL A 890 -24.76 3.85 -25.61
CA VAL A 890 -25.30 4.44 -24.36
C VAL A 890 -24.57 5.74 -24.00
N ARG A 891 -23.27 5.84 -24.32
CA ARG A 891 -22.49 7.07 -24.14
C ARG A 891 -22.99 8.19 -25.04
N ALA A 892 -23.26 7.92 -26.31
CA ALA A 892 -23.81 8.92 -27.23
C ALA A 892 -25.19 9.41 -26.75
N LEU A 893 -26.03 8.49 -26.24
CA LEU A 893 -27.31 8.86 -25.63
C LEU A 893 -27.15 9.66 -24.33
N HIS A 894 -26.15 9.35 -23.50
CA HIS A 894 -25.84 10.14 -22.31
C HIS A 894 -25.35 11.54 -22.69
N ASP A 895 -24.47 11.67 -23.67
CA ASP A 895 -23.99 12.96 -24.17
C ASP A 895 -25.16 13.81 -24.70
N LEU A 896 -26.16 13.20 -25.33
CA LEU A 896 -27.40 13.88 -25.71
C LEU A 896 -28.14 14.44 -24.48
N THR A 897 -28.33 13.63 -23.43
CA THR A 897 -29.05 14.06 -22.22
C THR A 897 -28.36 15.24 -21.52
N VAL A 898 -27.03 15.28 -21.56
CA VAL A 898 -26.23 16.37 -20.99
C VAL A 898 -26.32 17.63 -21.84
N ARG A 899 -26.37 17.50 -23.17
CA ARG A 899 -26.50 18.64 -24.11
C ARG A 899 -27.84 19.34 -23.96
N LEU A 900 -28.92 18.57 -23.85
CA LEU A 900 -30.28 19.08 -23.71
C LEU A 900 -30.64 19.53 -22.28
N GLY A 901 -29.78 19.24 -21.29
CA GLY A 901 -30.09 19.52 -19.88
C GLY A 901 -31.28 18.73 -19.33
N LEU A 902 -31.74 17.70 -20.05
CA LEU A 902 -32.93 16.93 -19.75
C LEU A 902 -32.54 15.47 -19.42
N PRO A 903 -32.46 15.08 -18.14
CA PRO A 903 -32.08 13.72 -17.77
C PRO A 903 -33.19 12.70 -18.07
N ARG A 904 -32.82 11.43 -18.31
CA ARG A 904 -33.77 10.31 -18.49
C ARG A 904 -34.47 9.93 -17.17
N ARG A 905 -35.73 9.50 -17.27
CA ARG A 905 -36.50 8.92 -16.15
C ARG A 905 -36.15 7.44 -15.96
N PRO A 906 -36.32 6.86 -14.75
CA PRO A 906 -36.12 5.42 -14.53
C PRO A 906 -37.01 4.59 -15.47
N GLY A 907 -36.43 3.58 -16.12
CA GLY A 907 -37.14 2.71 -17.07
C GLY A 907 -37.50 3.36 -18.42
N GLU A 908 -37.19 4.64 -18.64
CA GLU A 908 -37.55 5.36 -19.85
C GLU A 908 -36.71 4.89 -21.05
N THR A 909 -37.33 4.27 -22.06
CA THR A 909 -36.62 3.80 -23.26
C THR A 909 -36.00 4.97 -24.04
N PRO A 910 -34.95 4.75 -24.86
CA PRO A 910 -34.38 5.79 -25.72
C PRO A 910 -35.43 6.48 -26.60
N SER A 911 -36.40 5.73 -27.12
CA SER A 911 -37.54 6.26 -27.88
C SER A 911 -38.46 7.13 -27.02
N ALA A 912 -38.82 6.67 -25.81
CA ALA A 912 -39.65 7.45 -24.90
C ALA A 912 -38.96 8.74 -24.45
N TYR A 913 -37.65 8.68 -24.22
CA TYR A 913 -36.83 9.85 -23.90
C TYR A 913 -36.81 10.86 -25.05
N ALA A 914 -36.60 10.41 -26.30
CA ALA A 914 -36.59 11.31 -27.44
C ALA A 914 -37.95 11.94 -27.71
N ALA A 915 -39.05 11.20 -27.55
CA ALA A 915 -40.40 11.75 -27.64
C ALA A 915 -40.61 12.86 -26.60
N ARG A 916 -40.17 12.65 -25.36
CA ARG A 916 -40.23 13.67 -24.30
C ARG A 916 -39.29 14.85 -24.57
N ALA A 917 -38.09 14.59 -25.09
CA ALA A 917 -37.12 15.62 -25.45
C ALA A 917 -37.59 16.46 -26.65
N ALA A 918 -38.29 15.84 -27.62
CA ALA A 918 -38.91 16.51 -28.76
C ALA A 918 -40.08 17.39 -28.31
N ALA A 919 -40.87 16.94 -27.32
CA ALA A 919 -41.90 17.77 -26.71
C ALA A 919 -41.32 18.99 -25.97
N ALA A 920 -40.15 18.85 -25.33
CA ALA A 920 -39.47 19.94 -24.65
C ALA A 920 -38.68 20.88 -25.60
N HIS A 921 -38.20 20.35 -26.73
CA HIS A 921 -37.45 21.09 -27.76
C HIS A 921 -37.98 20.75 -29.17
N PRO A 922 -39.14 21.29 -29.58
CA PRO A 922 -39.81 20.92 -30.82
C PRO A 922 -38.96 21.12 -32.09
N HIS A 923 -38.12 22.15 -32.10
CA HIS A 923 -37.19 22.45 -33.19
C HIS A 923 -36.10 21.39 -33.40
N LEU A 924 -35.84 20.52 -32.42
CA LEU A 924 -34.88 19.42 -32.51
C LEU A 924 -35.53 18.07 -32.82
N ALA A 925 -36.86 18.00 -32.93
CA ALA A 925 -37.59 16.73 -33.13
C ALA A 925 -37.04 15.88 -34.29
N PRO A 926 -36.77 16.42 -35.50
CA PRO A 926 -36.22 15.62 -36.61
C PRO A 926 -34.82 15.06 -36.31
N ALA A 927 -34.01 15.82 -35.58
CA ALA A 927 -32.66 15.40 -35.18
C ALA A 927 -32.69 14.35 -34.06
N LEU A 928 -33.63 14.46 -33.12
CA LEU A 928 -33.82 13.48 -32.04
C LEU A 928 -34.30 12.13 -32.58
N ASP A 929 -35.18 12.13 -33.58
CA ASP A 929 -35.62 10.91 -34.28
C ASP A 929 -34.48 10.25 -35.06
N GLU A 930 -33.58 11.04 -35.65
CA GLU A 930 -32.35 10.52 -36.26
C GLU A 930 -31.43 9.87 -35.21
N VAL A 931 -31.27 10.49 -34.04
CA VAL A 931 -30.47 9.90 -32.94
C VAL A 931 -31.05 8.57 -32.46
N VAL A 932 -32.37 8.47 -32.26
CA VAL A 932 -33.00 7.22 -31.80
C VAL A 932 -32.91 6.11 -32.84
N ARG A 933 -33.13 6.42 -34.12
CA ARG A 933 -32.95 5.43 -35.20
C ARG A 933 -31.50 4.94 -35.28
N ALA A 934 -30.54 5.84 -35.20
CA ALA A 934 -29.12 5.47 -35.19
C ALA A 934 -28.74 4.67 -33.93
N TYR A 935 -29.37 4.95 -32.79
CA TYR A 935 -29.17 4.19 -31.55
C TYR A 935 -29.70 2.75 -31.68
N HIS A 936 -30.92 2.57 -32.20
CA HIS A 936 -31.49 1.23 -32.41
C HIS A 936 -30.70 0.43 -33.42
N ALA A 937 -30.27 1.05 -34.52
CA ALA A 937 -29.39 0.41 -35.50
C ALA A 937 -28.04 0.00 -34.87
N ALA A 938 -27.44 0.84 -34.04
CA ALA A 938 -26.17 0.52 -33.39
C ALA A 938 -26.27 -0.58 -32.33
N ARG A 939 -27.45 -0.81 -31.74
CA ARG A 939 -27.64 -1.73 -30.61
C ARG A 939 -28.31 -3.05 -30.99
N TYR A 940 -29.17 -3.04 -32.01
CA TYR A 940 -30.05 -4.17 -32.35
C TYR A 940 -29.96 -4.64 -33.80
N ALA A 941 -29.26 -3.93 -34.68
CA ALA A 941 -29.07 -4.41 -36.05
C ALA A 941 -27.99 -5.51 -36.10
N PRO A 942 -28.18 -6.57 -36.90
CA PRO A 942 -27.22 -7.67 -37.01
C PRO A 942 -25.93 -7.29 -37.76
N ASP A 943 -25.97 -6.31 -38.67
CA ASP A 943 -24.84 -5.95 -39.53
C ASP A 943 -24.24 -4.56 -39.23
N ALA A 944 -22.91 -4.53 -39.05
CA ALA A 944 -22.04 -3.34 -38.93
C ALA A 944 -22.29 -2.36 -37.75
N PRO A 945 -22.11 -2.80 -36.49
CA PRO A 945 -22.24 -1.94 -35.31
C PRO A 945 -21.29 -0.74 -35.30
N ALA A 946 -20.09 -0.85 -35.90
CA ALA A 946 -19.10 0.24 -35.91
C ALA A 946 -19.54 1.45 -36.75
N GLU A 947 -20.20 1.24 -37.90
CA GLU A 947 -20.64 2.32 -38.78
C GLU A 947 -21.92 2.97 -38.25
N ALA A 948 -22.82 2.16 -37.68
CA ALA A 948 -24.00 2.65 -36.96
C ALA A 948 -23.62 3.50 -35.74
N LEU A 949 -22.57 3.13 -34.99
CA LEU A 949 -22.02 3.93 -33.89
C LEU A 949 -21.44 5.27 -34.35
N LYS A 950 -20.75 5.32 -35.50
CA LYS A 950 -20.26 6.59 -36.07
C LYS A 950 -21.41 7.50 -36.48
N ARG A 951 -22.46 6.96 -37.10
CA ARG A 951 -23.68 7.70 -37.48
C ARG A 951 -24.40 8.26 -36.25
N LEU A 952 -24.54 7.44 -35.20
CA LEU A 952 -25.09 7.88 -33.92
C LEU A 952 -24.28 9.02 -33.30
N ALA A 953 -22.94 8.89 -33.26
CA ALA A 953 -22.06 9.94 -32.74
C ALA A 953 -22.10 11.21 -33.61
N ALA A 954 -22.33 11.11 -34.91
CA ALA A 954 -22.52 12.25 -35.81
C ALA A 954 -23.88 12.94 -35.59
N ALA A 955 -24.96 12.18 -35.44
CA ALA A 955 -26.31 12.69 -35.16
C ALA A 955 -26.35 13.43 -33.81
N VAL A 956 -25.76 12.86 -32.75
CA VAL A 956 -25.66 13.54 -31.44
C VAL A 956 -24.79 14.80 -31.51
N ARG A 957 -23.76 14.84 -32.36
CA ARG A 957 -22.90 16.03 -32.54
C ARG A 957 -23.62 17.19 -33.25
N ARG A 958 -24.55 16.88 -34.17
CA ARG A 958 -25.36 17.87 -34.90
C ARG A 958 -26.34 18.61 -33.98
N ILE A 959 -26.74 17.98 -32.87
CA ILE A 959 -27.51 18.64 -31.81
C ILE A 959 -26.55 19.52 -30.99
N ARG A 960 -26.48 20.81 -31.32
CA ARG A 960 -25.78 21.85 -30.54
C ARG A 960 -26.72 22.48 -29.51
N ARG A 961 -26.12 23.05 -28.47
CA ARG A 961 -26.80 23.75 -27.37
C ARG A 961 -27.67 24.88 -27.87
#